data_AF-A0A353WZE5-F1
#
_entry.id   AF-A0A353WZE5-F1
#
_cell.length_a   1.000
_cell.length_b   1.000
_cell.length_c   1.000
_cell.angle_alpha   90.00
_cell.angle_beta   90.00
_cell.angle_gamma   90.00
#
_symmetry.space_group_name_H-M   'P 1'
#
loop_
_entity.id
_entity.type
_entity.pdbx_description
1 polymer ?
#
loop_
_entity_poly.entity_id
_entity_poly.type
_entity_poly.pdbx_seq_one_letter_code
_entity_poly.pdbx_strand_id
1 'polypeptide(L)'
;MQEIRAQADPPDILISLEYENIRLKDLLEHLEKEYNLTFSYSESRINASQKRKYRLNEVSTDSLMHYLALTLNVNINKIEDVYVITPANDNKSGAKIINGFVTDTESGEFLPGASVVLPATGRGVVTNDYGYFSLTVPEDVDTVAISFMGYQPRLLPLAYFKGGLTLIKMNPEVKYLGELVINSTKGVDYLEIADWQNQNMPINLVREMPALFGVQDVVKSLQSVPGVRFFNDGSVFYHVRGGERDQNLILIDDAPIYNPSHAFGIFSTILPEAARDIQMYRTYIPAHLGGRISSVLDVITNEGNMNEMHLKGNVGVVASNVSVEGPIQKGKSSFFLSGRRSHFNGYLQGIQEDISDFYFYDVNAKINFRLGKKDRIYLSAYKGNDFFNESDSTGIEWGNIAGTVRWNHVFNPKLFANTTLYSSNYDYNLYNDLQTDSRWNSHIANVSVRSDLTWFLNPNNTVTMGFEVRGHNFNPGNVEGVRDTTEIFPFVSPRFAREISFFIDNDQKIGDDWLLSYGLRFTNWANLGESFEYTFDENREVVDTTFYAPGEVYNNYSGWEPRISISRTLTKDSRLQLAYMHTRQYTHLISNTISPFTNLEVWLPSGPNLKPQSAHHITLGYHHFNRDKDFVFSAETYFKKFDNQIGYEAHADLLLNPELEGELLFGEGHSYGVELSLKKQYGRLHGSVFYVYSRAFKQINGINNGEKYPTAYDRPHDLSLVASYHVNERVQIGANFSWMSGAAISTPSGFFEFNGYTLPYYESIHNDRLPEYHRLDLNASFRLNKTDRGFRHWLEIGVFNLYGRQNPIYINFNKQQTESGGFEVPSNLIESPTYIATKAFLYRIVPSVNYRFEL
;
A
#
# COMPACT_ATOMS: atom_id res chain seq x y z
N MET A 1 18.01 78.33 -46.61
CA MET A 1 17.39 77.23 -47.37
C MET A 1 18.50 76.28 -47.76
N GLN A 2 18.52 75.08 -47.18
CA GLN A 2 19.51 74.06 -47.45
C GLN A 2 18.74 72.83 -47.93
N GLU A 3 19.08 72.39 -49.14
CA GLU A 3 18.40 71.32 -49.88
C GLU A 3 18.63 69.95 -49.24
N ILE A 4 17.54 69.18 -49.10
CA ILE A 4 17.58 67.76 -48.78
C ILE A 4 17.91 67.01 -50.07
N ARG A 5 19.10 66.38 -50.12
CA ARG A 5 19.42 65.37 -51.14
C ARG A 5 18.92 64.01 -50.66
N ALA A 6 17.94 63.46 -51.37
CA ALA A 6 17.54 62.06 -51.23
C ALA A 6 18.71 61.16 -51.65
N GLN A 7 19.10 60.27 -50.75
CA GLN A 7 20.06 59.20 -51.02
C GLN A 7 19.33 58.15 -51.88
N ALA A 8 19.80 57.95 -53.11
CA ALA A 8 19.27 56.92 -53.99
C ALA A 8 19.60 55.54 -53.39
N ASP A 9 18.58 54.66 -53.32
CA ASP A 9 18.77 53.26 -52.98
C ASP A 9 19.79 52.62 -53.95
N PRO A 10 20.70 51.75 -53.45
CA PRO A 10 21.63 51.04 -54.30
C PRO A 10 20.87 50.18 -55.33
N PRO A 11 21.40 49.99 -56.54
CA PRO A 11 20.76 49.18 -57.57
C PRO A 11 20.53 47.75 -57.08
N ASP A 12 19.33 47.21 -57.31
CA ASP A 12 18.97 45.82 -57.00
C ASP A 12 19.97 44.86 -57.64
N ILE A 13 20.54 43.97 -56.82
CA ILE A 13 21.40 42.87 -57.29
C ILE A 13 20.52 41.92 -58.12
N LEU A 14 20.86 41.75 -59.41
CA LEU A 14 20.20 40.80 -60.29
C LEU A 14 20.91 39.45 -60.23
N ILE A 15 20.15 38.40 -59.90
CA ILE A 15 20.65 37.05 -59.64
C ILE A 15 20.22 36.13 -60.79
N SER A 16 21.18 35.39 -61.34
CA SER A 16 20.93 34.34 -62.34
C SER A 16 21.42 32.99 -61.82
N LEU A 17 20.57 31.96 -61.91
CA LEU A 17 20.84 30.60 -61.46
C LEU A 17 20.46 29.62 -62.57
N GLU A 18 21.38 28.74 -62.98
CA GLU A 18 21.10 27.64 -63.89
C GLU A 18 21.75 26.35 -63.38
N TYR A 19 20.99 25.58 -62.60
CA TYR A 19 21.43 24.30 -62.05
C TYR A 19 20.41 23.22 -62.36
N GLU A 20 20.85 22.11 -62.96
CA GLU A 20 19.99 20.95 -63.22
C GLU A 20 19.79 20.07 -61.97
N ASN A 21 20.75 20.05 -61.04
CA ASN A 21 20.72 19.16 -59.88
C ASN A 21 21.67 19.60 -58.75
N ILE A 22 21.28 20.58 -57.93
CA ILE A 22 22.10 21.13 -56.81
C ILE A 22 21.42 20.90 -55.46
N ARG A 23 22.19 20.57 -54.40
CA ARG A 23 21.65 20.49 -53.02
C ARG A 23 21.32 21.89 -52.52
N LEU A 24 20.28 22.03 -51.71
CA LEU A 24 19.90 23.33 -51.14
C LEU A 24 21.07 23.97 -50.38
N LYS A 25 21.82 23.21 -49.58
CA LYS A 25 23.03 23.72 -48.91
C LYS A 25 24.04 24.32 -49.88
N ASP A 26 24.37 23.57 -50.93
CA ASP A 26 25.35 23.98 -51.95
C ASP A 26 24.85 25.24 -52.71
N LEU A 27 23.54 25.37 -52.92
CA LEU A 27 22.92 26.55 -53.52
C LEU A 27 23.00 27.78 -52.61
N LEU A 28 22.67 27.63 -51.32
CA LEU A 28 22.74 28.73 -50.35
C LEU A 28 24.19 29.21 -50.19
N GLU A 29 25.16 28.30 -50.04
CA GLU A 29 26.58 28.65 -49.97
C GLU A 29 27.08 29.38 -51.23
N HIS A 30 26.56 29.03 -52.41
CA HIS A 30 26.87 29.75 -53.64
C HIS A 30 26.29 31.18 -53.62
N LEU A 31 25.04 31.34 -53.18
CA LEU A 31 24.39 32.64 -53.03
C LEU A 31 25.09 33.54 -52.01
N GLU A 32 25.64 32.96 -50.93
CA GLU A 32 26.43 33.71 -49.93
C GLU A 32 27.74 34.23 -50.53
N LYS A 33 28.45 33.39 -51.30
CA LYS A 33 29.75 33.75 -51.89
C LYS A 33 29.64 34.73 -53.04
N GLU A 34 28.72 34.50 -53.96
CA GLU A 34 28.67 35.24 -55.24
C GLU A 34 27.88 36.56 -55.10
N TYR A 35 26.84 36.58 -54.27
CA TYR A 35 25.91 37.71 -54.15
C TYR A 35 25.93 38.37 -52.77
N ASN A 36 26.87 37.98 -51.89
CA ASN A 36 27.03 38.51 -50.53
C ASN A 36 25.73 38.47 -49.69
N LEU A 37 24.93 37.43 -49.90
CA LEU A 37 23.75 37.14 -49.07
C LEU A 37 24.20 36.36 -47.82
N THR A 38 23.39 36.33 -46.77
CA THR A 38 23.68 35.51 -45.58
C THR A 38 22.43 34.76 -45.18
N PHE A 39 22.53 33.45 -44.96
CA PHE A 39 21.41 32.60 -44.58
C PHE A 39 21.60 31.98 -43.20
N SER A 40 20.52 31.89 -42.44
CA SER A 40 20.49 31.15 -41.17
C SER A 40 19.38 30.11 -41.22
N TYR A 41 19.75 28.84 -41.01
CA TYR A 41 18.83 27.71 -41.10
C TYR A 41 19.32 26.48 -40.31
N SER A 42 18.40 25.57 -40.00
CA SER A 42 18.70 24.27 -39.38
C SER A 42 18.64 23.16 -40.43
N GLU A 43 19.77 22.50 -40.71
CA GLU A 43 19.88 21.45 -41.74
C GLU A 43 18.86 20.32 -41.55
N SER A 44 18.54 19.97 -40.29
CA SER A 44 17.57 18.92 -39.93
C SER A 44 16.11 19.33 -40.17
N ARG A 45 15.80 20.63 -40.18
CA ARG A 45 14.42 21.14 -40.30
C ARG A 45 13.99 21.47 -41.73
N ILE A 46 14.93 21.78 -42.64
CA ILE A 46 14.60 22.20 -44.03
C ILE A 46 15.11 21.24 -45.12
N ASN A 47 15.46 20.00 -44.76
CA ASN A 47 15.99 18.97 -45.67
C ASN A 47 17.07 19.52 -46.64
N ALA A 48 18.14 20.09 -46.07
CA ALA A 48 19.19 20.79 -46.84
C ALA A 48 19.95 19.89 -47.85
N SER A 49 19.79 18.56 -47.74
CA SER A 49 20.35 17.56 -48.67
C SER A 49 19.50 17.33 -49.93
N GLN A 50 18.28 17.87 -49.99
CA GLN A 50 17.42 17.71 -51.16
C GLN A 50 18.05 18.38 -52.38
N LYS A 51 18.16 17.64 -53.49
CA LYS A 51 18.61 18.19 -54.77
C LYS A 51 17.42 18.63 -55.62
N ARG A 52 17.53 19.80 -56.25
CA ARG A 52 16.51 20.34 -57.16
C ARG A 52 17.14 21.08 -58.34
N LYS A 53 16.31 21.28 -59.36
CA LYS A 53 16.59 22.14 -60.51
C LYS A 53 16.20 23.58 -60.18
N TYR A 54 17.08 24.53 -60.48
CA TYR A 54 16.86 25.97 -60.32
C TYR A 54 17.18 26.66 -61.64
N ARG A 55 16.22 27.41 -62.19
CA ARG A 55 16.42 28.19 -63.43
C ARG A 55 15.79 29.56 -63.27
N LEU A 56 16.61 30.56 -62.97
CA LEU A 56 16.23 31.96 -62.81
C LEU A 56 17.19 32.82 -63.63
N ASN A 57 16.67 33.85 -64.29
CA ASN A 57 17.45 34.77 -65.09
C ASN A 57 17.15 36.19 -64.64
N GLU A 58 18.17 36.91 -64.18
CA GLU A 58 18.11 38.32 -63.79
C GLU A 58 16.94 38.66 -62.83
N VAL A 59 16.82 37.90 -61.72
CA VAL A 59 15.78 38.15 -60.71
C VAL A 59 16.31 38.98 -59.54
N SER A 60 15.46 39.83 -58.96
CA SER A 60 15.79 40.54 -57.72
C SER A 60 15.89 39.58 -56.53
N THR A 61 16.59 40.00 -55.47
CA THR A 61 16.74 39.21 -54.23
C THR A 61 15.38 38.85 -53.62
N ASP A 62 14.42 39.76 -53.60
CA ASP A 62 13.06 39.49 -53.10
C ASP A 62 12.34 38.43 -53.94
N SER A 63 12.48 38.50 -55.26
CA SER A 63 11.91 37.50 -56.18
C SER A 63 12.55 36.13 -55.99
N LEU A 64 13.87 36.09 -55.75
CA LEU A 64 14.60 34.87 -55.43
C LEU A 64 14.11 34.28 -54.10
N MET A 65 13.98 35.09 -53.04
CA MET A 65 13.49 34.61 -51.74
C MET A 65 12.06 34.08 -51.83
N HIS A 66 11.19 34.78 -52.57
CA HIS A 66 9.83 34.32 -52.81
C HIS A 66 9.80 32.99 -53.59
N TYR A 67 10.63 32.87 -54.62
CA TYR A 67 10.78 31.63 -55.39
C TYR A 67 11.30 30.48 -54.53
N LEU A 68 12.32 30.71 -53.70
CA LEU A 68 12.88 29.71 -52.78
C LEU A 68 11.86 29.29 -51.72
N ALA A 69 11.14 30.25 -51.14
CA ALA A 69 10.07 30.00 -50.16
C ALA A 69 9.00 29.04 -50.72
N LEU A 70 8.52 29.31 -51.93
CA LEU A 70 7.53 28.48 -52.62
C LEU A 70 8.08 27.11 -53.02
N THR A 71 9.30 27.08 -53.58
CA THR A 71 9.90 25.84 -54.11
C THR A 71 10.24 24.85 -53.01
N LEU A 72 10.67 25.36 -51.86
CA LEU A 72 11.13 24.56 -50.72
C LEU A 72 10.03 24.33 -49.67
N ASN A 73 8.87 25.00 -49.79
CA ASN A 73 7.84 25.04 -48.76
C ASN A 73 8.42 25.50 -47.42
N VAL A 74 9.09 26.65 -47.43
CA VAL A 74 9.74 27.30 -46.28
C VAL A 74 9.31 28.78 -46.19
N ASN A 75 9.27 29.33 -44.99
CA ASN A 75 9.17 30.76 -44.74
C ASN A 75 10.59 31.36 -44.72
N ILE A 76 10.82 32.42 -45.51
CA ILE A 76 12.10 33.15 -45.54
C ILE A 76 11.84 34.59 -45.11
N ASN A 77 12.41 34.99 -43.98
CA ASN A 77 12.29 36.36 -43.45
C ASN A 77 13.67 37.01 -43.35
N LYS A 78 13.80 38.25 -43.82
CA LYS A 78 15.02 39.05 -43.65
C LYS A 78 15.00 39.72 -42.27
N ILE A 79 15.99 39.41 -41.43
CA ILE A 79 16.22 40.07 -40.14
C ILE A 79 17.57 40.77 -40.25
N GLU A 80 17.56 42.10 -40.24
CA GLU A 80 18.73 42.93 -40.55
C GLU A 80 19.29 42.56 -41.94
N ASP A 81 20.51 42.00 -42.00
CA ASP A 81 21.17 41.57 -43.23
C ASP A 81 21.18 40.04 -43.44
N VAL A 82 20.44 39.29 -42.62
CA VAL A 82 20.40 37.82 -42.66
C VAL A 82 19.01 37.30 -43.07
N TYR A 83 18.96 36.39 -44.04
CA TYR A 83 17.75 35.66 -44.42
C TYR A 83 17.58 34.41 -43.56
N VAL A 84 16.59 34.43 -42.68
CA VAL A 84 16.27 33.32 -41.79
C VAL A 84 15.25 32.40 -42.47
N ILE A 85 15.63 31.15 -42.70
CA ILE A 85 14.79 30.13 -43.35
C ILE A 85 14.18 29.22 -42.28
N THR A 86 12.85 29.15 -42.25
CA THR A 86 12.07 28.32 -41.33
C THR A 86 11.06 27.47 -42.12
N PRO A 87 10.62 26.29 -41.67
CA PRO A 87 9.62 25.49 -42.40
C PRO A 87 8.29 26.26 -42.62
N ALA A 88 7.67 26.16 -43.80
CA ALA A 88 6.40 26.81 -44.07
C ALA A 88 5.26 26.03 -43.41
N ASN A 89 4.67 26.61 -42.37
CA ASN A 89 3.42 26.21 -41.73
C ASN A 89 3.23 24.69 -41.52
N ASP A 90 3.79 24.15 -40.43
CA ASP A 90 3.17 23.02 -39.70
C ASP A 90 1.90 23.50 -38.96
N ASN A 91 0.96 24.08 -39.70
CA ASN A 91 -0.40 24.34 -39.21
C ASN A 91 -1.28 23.08 -39.32
N LYS A 92 -0.72 21.93 -38.95
CA LYS A 92 -1.47 20.82 -38.38
C LYS A 92 -1.02 20.64 -36.94
N SER A 93 -1.27 21.67 -36.13
CA SER A 93 -1.14 21.60 -34.68
C SER A 93 -2.01 20.46 -34.14
N GLY A 94 -1.38 19.31 -33.91
CA GLY A 94 -2.05 18.13 -33.40
C GLY A 94 -1.06 17.33 -32.59
N ALA A 95 -0.85 17.72 -31.32
CA ALA A 95 -0.06 16.95 -30.38
C ALA A 95 -0.46 15.46 -30.43
N LYS A 96 0.52 14.57 -30.61
CA LYS A 96 0.26 13.14 -30.83
C LYS A 96 0.01 12.48 -29.48
N ILE A 97 -1.13 11.81 -29.31
CA ILE A 97 -1.38 11.01 -28.11
C ILE A 97 -0.80 9.62 -28.31
N ILE A 98 0.09 9.22 -27.41
CA ILE A 98 0.53 7.84 -27.26
C ILE A 98 -0.16 7.22 -26.06
N ASN A 99 -0.52 5.95 -26.16
CA ASN A 99 -1.15 5.23 -25.06
C ASN A 99 -0.84 3.74 -25.12
N GLY A 100 -0.99 3.07 -23.98
CA GLY A 100 -0.64 1.68 -23.90
C GLY A 100 -0.60 1.12 -22.49
N PHE A 101 -0.07 -0.08 -22.40
CA PHE A 101 0.21 -0.76 -21.14
C PHE A 101 1.70 -1.03 -21.01
N VAL A 102 2.22 -0.91 -19.79
CA VAL A 102 3.57 -1.35 -19.45
C VAL A 102 3.48 -2.71 -18.75
N THR A 103 4.23 -3.70 -19.24
CA THR A 103 4.23 -5.08 -18.74
C THR A 103 5.63 -5.60 -18.46
N ASP A 104 5.72 -6.56 -17.56
CA ASP A 104 6.87 -7.44 -17.41
C ASP A 104 7.08 -8.33 -18.66
N THR A 105 8.32 -8.46 -19.14
CA THR A 105 8.66 -9.31 -20.31
C THR A 105 8.50 -10.80 -20.03
N GLU A 106 8.87 -11.27 -18.83
CA GLU A 106 8.90 -12.66 -18.39
C GLU A 106 7.49 -13.16 -18.06
N SER A 107 6.76 -12.44 -17.21
CA SER A 107 5.42 -12.85 -16.73
C SER A 107 4.27 -12.37 -17.63
N GLY A 108 4.44 -11.22 -18.29
CA GLY A 108 3.36 -10.55 -19.03
C GLY A 108 2.36 -9.78 -18.16
N GLU A 109 2.63 -9.68 -16.85
CA GLU A 109 1.85 -8.89 -15.89
C GLU A 109 1.99 -7.39 -16.15
N PHE A 110 0.96 -6.62 -15.77
CA PHE A 110 1.03 -5.16 -15.83
C PHE A 110 1.90 -4.57 -14.72
N LEU A 111 2.54 -3.43 -15.00
CA LEU A 111 3.39 -2.68 -14.07
C LEU A 111 2.70 -1.36 -13.70
N PRO A 112 1.92 -1.33 -12.59
CA PRO A 112 1.36 -0.11 -12.04
C PRO A 112 2.46 0.81 -11.50
N GLY A 113 2.30 2.13 -11.60
CA GLY A 113 3.33 3.06 -11.10
C GLY A 113 4.56 3.23 -12.02
N ALA A 114 4.58 2.62 -13.20
CA ALA A 114 5.64 2.81 -14.19
C ALA A 114 5.61 4.23 -14.76
N SER A 115 6.76 4.90 -14.78
CA SER A 115 6.89 6.26 -15.29
C SER A 115 7.07 6.24 -16.81
N VAL A 116 6.29 7.05 -17.52
CA VAL A 116 6.37 7.26 -18.97
C VAL A 116 6.62 8.74 -19.23
N VAL A 117 7.85 9.07 -19.61
CA VAL A 117 8.38 10.44 -19.62
C VAL A 117 8.93 10.81 -20.99
N LEU A 118 8.83 12.10 -21.33
CA LEU A 118 9.44 12.74 -22.49
C LEU A 118 10.79 13.36 -22.07
N PRO A 119 11.93 12.72 -22.38
CA PRO A 119 13.27 13.15 -21.95
C PRO A 119 13.56 14.62 -22.18
N ALA A 120 13.20 15.12 -23.36
CA ALA A 120 13.50 16.49 -23.79
C ALA A 120 12.78 17.56 -22.96
N THR A 121 11.65 17.22 -22.34
CA THR A 121 10.80 18.20 -21.63
C THR A 121 10.58 17.87 -20.16
N GLY A 122 11.00 16.68 -19.69
CA GLY A 122 10.69 16.18 -18.34
C GLY A 122 9.20 15.86 -18.11
N ARG A 123 8.32 16.16 -19.06
CA ARG A 123 6.87 15.90 -18.96
C ARG A 123 6.60 14.41 -19.08
N GLY A 124 5.65 13.91 -18.30
CA GLY A 124 5.31 12.49 -18.31
C GLY A 124 4.12 12.16 -17.45
N VAL A 125 3.61 10.95 -17.63
CA VAL A 125 2.55 10.35 -16.82
C VAL A 125 3.08 9.11 -16.14
N VAL A 126 2.39 8.67 -15.09
CA VAL A 126 2.62 7.37 -14.46
C VAL A 126 1.50 6.44 -14.92
N THR A 127 1.79 5.16 -15.07
CA THR A 127 0.74 4.17 -15.31
C THR A 127 -0.20 4.12 -14.11
N ASN A 128 -1.50 3.97 -14.39
CA ASN A 128 -2.49 3.78 -13.32
C ASN A 128 -2.28 2.42 -12.62
N ASP A 129 -3.13 2.12 -11.63
CA ASP A 129 -3.11 0.88 -10.81
C ASP A 129 -3.21 -0.42 -11.64
N TYR A 130 -3.52 -0.30 -12.93
CA TYR A 130 -3.68 -1.39 -13.89
C TYR A 130 -2.64 -1.33 -15.03
N GLY A 131 -1.56 -0.56 -14.87
CA GLY A 131 -0.46 -0.47 -15.83
C GLY A 131 -0.76 0.29 -17.12
N TYR A 132 -1.91 0.97 -17.22
CA TYR A 132 -2.30 1.77 -18.39
C TYR A 132 -1.74 3.20 -18.31
N PHE A 133 -1.26 3.74 -19.43
CA PHE A 133 -0.86 5.14 -19.55
C PHE A 133 -1.43 5.79 -20.81
N SER A 134 -1.55 7.12 -20.76
CA SER A 134 -1.78 7.96 -21.94
C SER A 134 -1.04 9.28 -21.80
N LEU A 135 -0.25 9.62 -22.81
CA LEU A 135 0.61 10.80 -22.81
C LEU A 135 0.43 11.57 -24.11
N THR A 136 0.21 12.88 -24.00
CA THR A 136 0.21 13.77 -25.17
C THR A 136 1.65 14.24 -25.41
N VAL A 137 2.18 13.93 -26.59
CA VAL A 137 3.56 14.17 -26.98
C VAL A 137 3.62 15.40 -27.90
N PRO A 138 4.39 16.44 -27.54
CA PRO A 138 4.73 17.54 -28.44
C PRO A 138 5.50 17.05 -29.68
N GLU A 139 5.37 17.74 -30.81
CA GLU A 139 5.97 17.32 -32.08
C GLU A 139 7.50 17.36 -32.11
N ASP A 140 8.12 18.16 -31.23
CA ASP A 140 9.56 18.30 -31.08
C ASP A 140 10.21 17.20 -30.23
N VAL A 141 9.41 16.24 -29.73
CA VAL A 141 9.90 15.10 -28.95
C VAL A 141 9.93 13.83 -29.81
N ASP A 142 11.11 13.24 -29.95
CA ASP A 142 11.36 12.05 -30.77
C ASP A 142 11.48 10.75 -29.97
N THR A 143 11.57 10.84 -28.64
CA THR A 143 11.87 9.72 -27.75
C THR A 143 10.98 9.75 -26.50
N VAL A 144 10.70 8.56 -25.98
CA VAL A 144 9.92 8.33 -24.76
C VAL A 144 10.72 7.40 -23.87
N ALA A 145 10.98 7.80 -22.64
CA ALA A 145 11.62 6.97 -21.63
C ALA A 145 10.55 6.28 -20.77
N ILE A 146 10.75 4.99 -20.50
CA ILE A 146 9.94 4.20 -19.58
C ILE A 146 10.85 3.66 -18.48
N SER A 147 10.45 3.86 -17.23
CA SER A 147 11.16 3.35 -16.05
C SER A 147 10.18 2.77 -15.03
N PHE A 148 10.61 1.73 -14.33
CA PHE A 148 9.89 1.15 -13.19
C PHE A 148 10.91 0.53 -12.23
N MET A 149 10.62 0.59 -10.92
CA MET A 149 11.57 0.12 -9.90
C MET A 149 11.84 -1.38 -10.04
N GLY A 150 13.11 -1.78 -10.08
CA GLY A 150 13.51 -3.18 -10.28
C GLY A 150 13.53 -3.63 -11.75
N TYR A 151 13.40 -2.71 -12.70
CA TYR A 151 13.40 -2.97 -14.15
C TYR A 151 14.40 -2.09 -14.88
N GLN A 152 14.97 -2.62 -15.97
CA GLN A 152 15.87 -1.85 -16.83
C GLN A 152 15.10 -0.74 -17.56
N PRO A 153 15.51 0.54 -17.45
CA PRO A 153 14.88 1.63 -18.17
C PRO A 153 14.96 1.43 -19.68
N ARG A 154 13.91 1.82 -20.40
CA ARG A 154 13.84 1.74 -21.87
C ARG A 154 13.65 3.11 -22.49
N LEU A 155 14.49 3.44 -23.47
CA LEU A 155 14.32 4.61 -24.33
C LEU A 155 13.75 4.14 -25.68
N LEU A 156 12.52 4.55 -26.00
CA LEU A 156 11.81 4.15 -27.21
C LEU A 156 11.64 5.34 -28.16
N PRO A 157 11.92 5.20 -29.47
CA PRO A 157 11.63 6.24 -30.44
C PRO A 157 10.11 6.39 -30.62
N LEU A 158 9.63 7.60 -30.94
CA LEU A 158 8.20 7.87 -31.13
C LEU A 158 7.58 7.02 -32.26
N ALA A 159 8.40 6.55 -33.20
CA ALA A 159 8.04 5.60 -34.25
C ALA A 159 7.61 4.21 -33.73
N TYR A 160 7.97 3.87 -32.48
CA TYR A 160 7.48 2.66 -31.79
C TYR A 160 5.95 2.69 -31.60
N PHE A 161 5.37 3.89 -31.48
CA PHE A 161 3.95 4.12 -31.27
C PHE A 161 3.23 4.29 -32.62
N LYS A 162 2.83 3.17 -33.22
CA LYS A 162 2.20 3.07 -34.55
C LYS A 162 0.70 3.45 -34.60
N GLY A 163 0.19 4.10 -33.56
CA GLY A 163 -1.23 4.42 -33.39
C GLY A 163 -2.04 3.28 -32.75
N GLY A 164 -2.88 3.64 -31.78
CA GLY A 164 -3.62 2.68 -30.95
C GLY A 164 -2.83 2.14 -29.75
N LEU A 165 -3.45 1.22 -29.01
CA LEU A 165 -2.89 0.67 -27.77
C LEU A 165 -1.59 -0.10 -28.01
N THR A 166 -0.51 0.40 -27.40
CA THR A 166 0.83 -0.17 -27.49
C THR A 166 1.12 -1.00 -26.24
N LEU A 167 1.77 -2.15 -26.39
CA LEU A 167 2.21 -2.97 -25.26
C LEU A 167 3.72 -2.83 -25.11
N ILE A 168 4.17 -2.21 -24.03
CA ILE A 168 5.58 -1.97 -23.74
C ILE A 168 6.05 -3.04 -22.75
N LYS A 169 7.03 -3.84 -23.15
CA LYS A 169 7.62 -4.88 -22.29
C LYS A 169 8.88 -4.38 -21.59
N MET A 170 8.97 -4.53 -20.28
CA MET A 170 10.10 -4.14 -19.45
C MET A 170 10.82 -5.39 -18.97
N ASN A 171 12.15 -5.41 -19.08
CA ASN A 171 12.95 -6.51 -18.58
C ASN A 171 13.26 -6.27 -17.09
N PRO A 172 12.99 -7.25 -16.21
CA PRO A 172 13.45 -7.19 -14.83
C PRO A 172 14.96 -6.92 -14.78
N GLU A 173 15.38 -6.04 -13.88
CA GLU A 173 16.78 -5.75 -13.66
C GLU A 173 17.41 -6.84 -12.80
N VAL A 174 17.86 -7.93 -13.44
CA VAL A 174 18.63 -8.97 -12.75
C VAL A 174 20.07 -8.47 -12.59
N LYS A 175 20.39 -7.84 -11.45
CA LYS A 175 21.78 -7.49 -11.12
C LYS A 175 22.59 -8.76 -10.84
N TYR A 176 23.17 -9.34 -11.88
CA TYR A 176 24.34 -10.20 -11.73
C TYR A 176 25.52 -9.30 -11.32
N LEU A 177 26.09 -9.55 -10.15
CA LEU A 177 27.31 -8.89 -9.67
C LEU A 177 28.53 -9.37 -10.47
N GLY A 178 28.61 -8.96 -11.73
CA GLY A 178 29.88 -8.77 -12.42
C GLY A 178 30.32 -7.34 -12.17
N GLU A 179 31.57 -7.15 -11.75
CA GLU A 179 32.21 -5.84 -11.64
C GLU A 179 32.10 -5.11 -12.98
N LEU A 180 31.12 -4.21 -13.09
CA LEU A 180 31.00 -3.35 -14.25
C LEU A 180 31.94 -2.16 -14.02
N VAL A 181 33.06 -2.16 -14.74
CA VAL A 181 33.85 -0.95 -14.97
C VAL A 181 32.88 0.13 -15.45
N ILE A 182 32.64 1.14 -14.61
CA ILE A 182 31.77 2.27 -14.92
C ILE A 182 32.44 3.08 -16.02
N ASN A 183 32.19 2.73 -17.28
CA ASN A 183 32.35 3.67 -18.37
C ASN A 183 31.19 4.65 -18.27
N SER A 184 31.54 5.85 -17.81
CA SER A 184 30.73 7.05 -17.69
C SER A 184 30.00 7.39 -18.99
N THR A 185 28.82 6.79 -19.19
CA THR A 185 27.82 7.34 -20.10
C THR A 185 26.52 7.47 -19.32
N LYS A 186 26.17 8.74 -19.07
CA LYS A 186 24.99 9.25 -18.37
C LYS A 186 23.73 8.42 -18.67
N GLY A 187 23.42 7.46 -17.82
CA GLY A 187 22.11 6.83 -17.76
C GLY A 187 21.17 7.77 -17.02
N VAL A 188 20.17 8.28 -17.71
CA VAL A 188 19.31 9.34 -17.18
C VAL A 188 18.36 8.77 -16.12
N ASP A 189 18.50 9.29 -14.90
CA ASP A 189 17.65 9.04 -13.73
C ASP A 189 16.22 9.57 -13.95
N TYR A 190 15.30 8.69 -14.32
CA TYR A 190 13.86 9.00 -14.37
C TYR A 190 13.09 8.40 -13.18
N LEU A 191 13.75 8.29 -12.02
CA LEU A 191 13.12 7.95 -10.74
C LEU A 191 12.29 9.11 -10.15
N GLU A 192 12.22 10.25 -10.84
CA GLU A 192 11.68 11.53 -10.37
C GLU A 192 10.13 11.62 -10.29
N ILE A 193 9.41 10.55 -10.64
CA ILE A 193 7.93 10.49 -10.55
C ILE A 193 7.45 9.23 -9.80
N ALA A 194 8.35 8.53 -9.10
CA ALA A 194 7.90 7.48 -8.17
C ALA A 194 6.99 8.12 -7.12
N ASP A 195 5.84 7.50 -6.89
CA ASP A 195 4.77 7.94 -6.00
C ASP A 195 5.26 8.00 -4.54
N TRP A 196 6.00 9.06 -4.17
CA TRP A 196 6.54 9.26 -2.82
C TRP A 196 5.45 9.43 -1.77
N GLN A 197 4.18 9.64 -2.18
CA GLN A 197 3.06 9.73 -1.25
C GLN A 197 2.84 8.39 -0.53
N ASN A 198 3.23 7.29 -1.19
CA ASN A 198 2.94 5.92 -0.79
C ASN A 198 4.23 5.13 -0.62
N GLN A 199 4.30 4.29 0.42
CA GLN A 199 5.42 3.37 0.56
C GLN A 199 5.07 2.09 -0.21
N ASN A 200 5.57 1.99 -1.44
CA ASN A 200 5.62 0.72 -2.15
C ASN A 200 6.75 -0.12 -1.57
N MET A 201 6.43 -1.33 -1.12
CA MET A 201 7.41 -2.33 -0.73
C MET A 201 7.45 -3.44 -1.79
N PRO A 202 8.49 -3.49 -2.65
CA PRO A 202 8.59 -4.57 -3.61
C PRO A 202 8.68 -5.90 -2.88
N ILE A 203 7.89 -6.89 -3.31
CA ILE A 203 7.80 -8.20 -2.62
C ILE A 203 9.18 -8.90 -2.50
N ASN A 204 10.11 -8.62 -3.41
CA ASN A 204 11.47 -9.16 -3.35
C ASN A 204 12.21 -8.72 -2.08
N LEU A 205 11.98 -7.49 -1.60
CA LEU A 205 12.58 -7.04 -0.34
C LEU A 205 12.03 -7.83 0.85
N VAL A 206 10.73 -8.10 0.87
CA VAL A 206 10.08 -8.94 1.89
C VAL A 206 10.70 -10.34 1.91
N ARG A 207 10.98 -10.90 0.73
CA ARG A 207 11.58 -12.23 0.56
C ARG A 207 13.03 -12.33 1.03
N GLU A 208 13.72 -11.21 1.22
CA GLU A 208 15.10 -11.18 1.71
C GLU A 208 15.19 -10.97 3.23
N MET A 209 14.09 -10.56 3.88
CA MET A 209 14.07 -10.30 5.31
C MET A 209 14.14 -11.59 6.15
N PRO A 210 14.78 -11.56 7.34
CA PRO A 210 14.68 -12.63 8.32
C PRO A 210 13.24 -12.94 8.72
N ALA A 211 12.90 -14.23 8.81
CA ALA A 211 11.55 -14.71 9.03
C ALA A 211 11.44 -15.50 10.36
N LEU A 212 10.37 -15.26 11.11
CA LEU A 212 10.07 -16.04 12.33
C LEU A 212 9.66 -17.47 11.93
N PHE A 213 10.26 -18.49 12.57
CA PHE A 213 10.13 -19.90 12.19
C PHE A 213 10.46 -20.19 10.71
N GLY A 214 11.16 -19.26 10.04
CA GLY A 214 11.43 -19.35 8.61
C GLY A 214 10.23 -19.03 7.72
N VAL A 215 9.06 -18.66 8.26
CA VAL A 215 7.89 -18.31 7.45
C VAL A 215 7.93 -16.83 7.13
N GLN A 216 8.18 -16.49 5.86
CA GLN A 216 8.12 -15.12 5.37
C GLN A 216 6.69 -14.58 5.50
N ASP A 217 6.57 -13.31 5.87
CA ASP A 217 5.30 -12.73 6.26
C ASP A 217 5.21 -11.27 5.82
N VAL A 218 4.20 -10.98 5.00
CA VAL A 218 3.99 -9.65 4.39
C VAL A 218 3.63 -8.59 5.42
N VAL A 219 2.78 -8.91 6.39
CA VAL A 219 2.39 -7.91 7.39
C VAL A 219 3.58 -7.66 8.30
N LYS A 220 4.32 -8.70 8.72
CA LYS A 220 5.51 -8.49 9.58
C LYS A 220 6.62 -7.70 8.92
N SER A 221 6.76 -7.74 7.59
CA SER A 221 7.77 -6.90 6.92
C SER A 221 7.48 -5.41 7.10
N LEU A 222 6.24 -5.02 7.42
CA LEU A 222 5.89 -3.64 7.80
C LEU A 222 6.57 -3.16 9.09
N GLN A 223 7.24 -4.04 9.85
CA GLN A 223 8.18 -3.62 10.92
C GLN A 223 9.31 -2.73 10.39
N SER A 224 9.57 -2.76 9.08
CA SER A 224 10.49 -1.87 8.38
C SER A 224 9.84 -0.60 7.82
N VAL A 225 8.55 -0.37 8.08
CA VAL A 225 7.84 0.84 7.66
C VAL A 225 7.73 1.80 8.85
N PRO A 226 8.30 3.02 8.75
CA PRO A 226 8.17 4.03 9.80
C PRO A 226 6.70 4.33 10.13
N GLY A 227 6.41 4.42 11.43
CA GLY A 227 5.07 4.71 11.94
C GLY A 227 4.18 3.48 12.11
N VAL A 228 4.64 2.28 11.74
CA VAL A 228 3.93 1.00 11.96
C VAL A 228 4.44 0.32 13.23
N ARG A 229 3.53 -0.10 14.09
CA ARG A 229 3.81 -0.66 15.42
C ARG A 229 3.05 -1.94 15.62
N PHE A 230 3.74 -3.03 15.95
CA PHE A 230 3.10 -4.28 16.29
C PHE A 230 2.80 -4.34 17.79
N PHE A 231 1.73 -5.03 18.15
CA PHE A 231 1.40 -5.29 19.56
C PHE A 231 2.58 -5.96 20.29
N ASN A 232 3.12 -7.04 19.72
CA ASN A 232 4.35 -7.70 20.16
C ASN A 232 4.97 -8.54 19.02
N ASP A 233 6.06 -9.24 19.33
CA ASP A 233 6.84 -10.06 18.39
C ASP A 233 6.11 -11.22 17.72
N GLY A 234 5.11 -11.77 18.41
CA GLY A 234 4.27 -12.86 17.93
C GLY A 234 2.92 -12.38 17.44
N SER A 235 2.78 -11.09 17.11
CA SER A 235 1.53 -10.55 16.60
C SER A 235 1.75 -9.87 15.24
N VAL A 236 0.81 -10.08 14.32
CA VAL A 236 0.64 -9.31 13.09
C VAL A 236 -0.35 -8.17 13.26
N PHE A 237 -0.92 -7.99 14.47
CA PHE A 237 -1.74 -6.83 14.77
C PHE A 237 -0.85 -5.62 14.88
N TYR A 238 -1.13 -4.63 14.03
CA TYR A 238 -0.36 -3.42 13.93
C TYR A 238 -1.23 -2.18 14.10
N HIS A 239 -0.55 -1.12 14.49
CA HIS A 239 -1.06 0.22 14.73
C HIS A 239 -0.25 1.19 13.88
N VAL A 240 -0.91 2.09 13.18
CA VAL A 240 -0.25 3.12 12.37
C VAL A 240 -0.53 4.47 12.97
N ARG A 241 0.52 5.22 13.31
CA ARG A 241 0.42 6.61 13.80
C ARG A 241 -0.68 6.80 14.87
N GLY A 242 -0.74 5.87 15.84
CA GLY A 242 -1.68 5.92 16.97
C GLY A 242 -3.11 5.43 16.71
N GLY A 243 -3.42 4.88 15.53
CA GLY A 243 -4.72 4.26 15.27
C GLY A 243 -4.86 2.85 15.85
N GLU A 244 -6.08 2.45 16.16
CA GLU A 244 -6.45 1.11 16.63
C GLU A 244 -6.35 0.06 15.51
N ARG A 245 -6.43 -1.22 15.88
CA ARG A 245 -6.26 -2.36 14.95
C ARG A 245 -7.27 -2.28 13.81
N ASP A 246 -8.54 -2.09 14.14
CA ASP A 246 -9.65 -2.02 13.19
C ASP A 246 -9.64 -0.74 12.36
N GLN A 247 -8.88 0.29 12.74
CA GLN A 247 -8.72 1.54 12.00
C GLN A 247 -7.71 1.45 10.85
N ASN A 248 -7.11 0.27 10.62
CA ASN A 248 -6.26 -0.03 9.47
C ASN A 248 -7.02 -0.97 8.52
N LEU A 249 -7.08 -0.62 7.23
CA LEU A 249 -7.71 -1.44 6.20
C LEU A 249 -6.69 -2.38 5.59
N ILE A 250 -7.04 -3.64 5.39
CA ILE A 250 -6.22 -4.59 4.65
C ILE A 250 -7.07 -5.14 3.52
N LEU A 251 -6.60 -5.02 2.29
CA LEU A 251 -7.30 -5.44 1.08
C LEU A 251 -6.51 -6.54 0.38
N ILE A 252 -7.21 -7.55 -0.14
CA ILE A 252 -6.67 -8.48 -1.14
C ILE A 252 -7.51 -8.31 -2.41
N ASP A 253 -6.91 -7.78 -3.47
CA ASP A 253 -7.61 -7.44 -4.73
C ASP A 253 -8.95 -6.72 -4.47
N ASP A 254 -8.92 -5.56 -3.80
CA ASP A 254 -10.07 -4.74 -3.37
C ASP A 254 -10.96 -5.28 -2.24
N ALA A 255 -10.95 -6.60 -1.98
CA ALA A 255 -11.80 -7.18 -0.94
C ALA A 255 -11.19 -6.97 0.45
N PRO A 256 -11.94 -6.45 1.44
CA PRO A 256 -11.43 -6.27 2.80
C PRO A 256 -11.20 -7.62 3.48
N ILE A 257 -10.07 -7.78 4.15
CA ILE A 257 -9.79 -8.94 4.99
C ILE A 257 -9.83 -8.50 6.45
N TYR A 258 -10.76 -9.07 7.21
CA TYR A 258 -10.94 -8.78 8.62
C TYR A 258 -10.07 -9.74 9.43
N ASN A 259 -9.37 -9.25 10.46
CA ASN A 259 -8.42 -10.05 11.22
C ASN A 259 -7.53 -10.96 10.34
N PRO A 260 -6.60 -10.38 9.55
CA PRO A 260 -5.75 -11.14 8.64
C PRO A 260 -4.61 -11.86 9.37
N SER A 261 -4.96 -12.68 10.36
CA SER A 261 -4.00 -13.41 11.18
C SER A 261 -4.35 -14.86 11.40
N HIS A 262 -3.30 -15.68 11.49
CA HIS A 262 -3.33 -17.07 11.90
C HIS A 262 -2.59 -17.28 13.21
N ALA A 263 -2.93 -18.38 13.87
CA ALA A 263 -2.32 -18.85 15.09
C ALA A 263 -2.24 -17.74 16.15
N PHE A 264 -3.40 -17.15 16.49
CA PHE A 264 -3.52 -16.06 17.46
C PHE A 264 -2.58 -14.88 17.16
N GLY A 265 -2.57 -14.42 15.91
CA GLY A 265 -1.73 -13.29 15.52
C GLY A 265 -0.31 -13.63 15.10
N ILE A 266 0.17 -14.88 15.23
CA ILE A 266 1.59 -15.20 14.96
C ILE A 266 1.95 -15.06 13.49
N PHE A 267 1.06 -15.39 12.56
CA PHE A 267 1.31 -15.26 11.13
C PHE A 267 0.23 -14.42 10.48
N SER A 268 0.54 -13.69 9.41
CA SER A 268 -0.47 -13.04 8.59
C SER A 268 -1.05 -14.02 7.60
N THR A 269 -2.29 -13.77 7.20
CA THR A 269 -3.01 -14.52 6.15
C THR A 269 -2.46 -14.30 4.74
N ILE A 270 -1.63 -13.27 4.55
CA ILE A 270 -1.13 -12.87 3.23
C ILE A 270 0.12 -13.69 2.89
N LEU A 271 0.02 -14.51 1.84
CA LEU A 271 1.13 -15.30 1.31
C LEU A 271 2.10 -14.42 0.48
N PRO A 272 3.40 -14.34 0.81
CA PRO A 272 4.38 -13.64 -0.02
C PRO A 272 4.49 -14.19 -1.46
N GLU A 273 4.16 -15.46 -1.67
CA GLU A 273 4.12 -16.08 -3.00
C GLU A 273 2.85 -15.72 -3.78
N ALA A 274 1.77 -15.28 -3.12
CA ALA A 274 0.56 -14.80 -3.77
C ALA A 274 0.59 -13.30 -4.07
N ALA A 275 1.32 -12.52 -3.27
CA ALA A 275 1.45 -11.09 -3.44
C ALA A 275 2.42 -10.73 -4.58
N ARG A 276 1.96 -9.88 -5.50
CA ARG A 276 2.77 -9.24 -6.53
C ARG A 276 3.33 -7.91 -6.02
N ASP A 277 2.45 -7.11 -5.44
CA ASP A 277 2.72 -5.76 -4.97
C ASP A 277 2.00 -5.50 -3.65
N ILE A 278 2.64 -4.73 -2.77
CA ILE A 278 2.10 -4.37 -1.45
C ILE A 278 2.27 -2.87 -1.29
N GLN A 279 1.15 -2.17 -1.14
CA GLN A 279 1.12 -0.72 -1.05
C GLN A 279 0.55 -0.30 0.30
N MET A 280 1.31 0.53 1.02
CA MET A 280 0.85 1.08 2.28
C MET A 280 0.59 2.59 2.18
N TYR A 281 -0.67 2.96 2.37
CA TYR A 281 -1.17 4.33 2.40
C TYR A 281 -1.29 4.82 3.84
N ARG A 282 -0.53 5.86 4.19
CA ARG A 282 -0.52 6.47 5.54
C ARG A 282 -0.51 8.00 5.52
N THR A 283 0.02 8.62 4.47
CA THR A 283 0.15 10.09 4.34
C THR A 283 -0.99 10.68 3.52
N TYR A 284 -1.27 10.10 2.35
CA TYR A 284 -2.40 10.46 1.49
C TYR A 284 -3.09 9.18 1.05
N ILE A 285 -4.30 8.94 1.55
CA ILE A 285 -5.13 7.80 1.12
C ILE A 285 -5.98 8.30 -0.07
N PRO A 286 -5.88 7.72 -1.28
CA PRO A 286 -6.71 8.10 -2.43
C PRO A 286 -8.22 8.08 -2.12
N ALA A 287 -9.03 8.92 -2.76
CA ALA A 287 -10.46 9.06 -2.47
C ALA A 287 -11.29 7.80 -2.80
N HIS A 288 -10.81 6.94 -3.68
CA HIS A 288 -11.42 5.63 -3.96
C HIS A 288 -11.19 4.62 -2.82
N LEU A 289 -10.21 4.83 -1.95
CA LEU A 289 -9.93 4.03 -0.75
C LEU A 289 -10.47 4.78 0.49
N GLY A 290 -11.50 4.22 1.13
CA GLY A 290 -12.18 4.84 2.27
C GLY A 290 -12.61 3.82 3.33
N GLY A 291 -13.29 4.31 4.36
CA GLY A 291 -13.89 3.48 5.41
C GLY A 291 -12.96 3.13 6.58
N ARG A 292 -11.73 3.64 6.59
CA ARG A 292 -10.77 3.52 7.70
C ARG A 292 -10.05 4.83 7.97
N ILE A 293 -9.76 5.11 9.24
CA ILE A 293 -9.21 6.39 9.65
C ILE A 293 -7.70 6.42 9.87
N SER A 294 -7.00 5.29 9.73
CA SER A 294 -5.56 5.22 9.99
C SER A 294 -4.66 4.89 8.82
N SER A 295 -4.87 3.76 8.16
CA SER A 295 -4.06 3.37 7.01
C SER A 295 -4.80 2.39 6.11
N VAL A 296 -4.27 2.18 4.90
CA VAL A 296 -4.69 1.11 3.99
C VAL A 296 -3.46 0.33 3.55
N LEU A 297 -3.50 -0.99 3.71
CA LEU A 297 -2.56 -1.95 3.15
C LEU A 297 -3.26 -2.65 1.98
N ASP A 298 -2.91 -2.28 0.76
CA ASP A 298 -3.47 -2.87 -0.46
C ASP A 298 -2.52 -3.96 -0.98
N VAL A 299 -3.03 -5.19 -1.05
CA VAL A 299 -2.29 -6.36 -1.54
C VAL A 299 -2.83 -6.74 -2.90
N ILE A 300 -1.99 -6.57 -3.91
CA ILE A 300 -2.32 -6.97 -5.27
C ILE A 300 -1.70 -8.34 -5.53
N THR A 301 -2.53 -9.32 -5.88
CA THR A 301 -2.07 -10.70 -6.09
C THR A 301 -1.57 -10.93 -7.51
N ASN A 302 -0.70 -11.95 -7.68
CA ASN A 302 -0.16 -12.37 -8.98
C ASN A 302 -1.27 -12.66 -10.00
N GLU A 303 -1.14 -12.13 -11.20
CA GLU A 303 -2.10 -12.30 -12.30
C GLU A 303 -1.86 -13.62 -13.07
N GLY A 304 -0.86 -14.40 -12.67
CA GLY A 304 -0.37 -15.60 -13.35
C GLY A 304 0.46 -15.30 -14.59
N ASN A 305 1.40 -16.19 -14.91
CA ASN A 305 2.30 -16.02 -16.05
C ASN A 305 1.60 -16.32 -17.39
N MET A 306 1.61 -15.39 -18.35
CA MET A 306 0.96 -15.56 -19.67
C MET A 306 1.79 -16.34 -20.70
N ASN A 307 3.04 -16.66 -20.40
CA ASN A 307 4.03 -17.19 -21.34
C ASN A 307 4.44 -18.62 -21.01
N GLU A 308 4.75 -18.88 -19.73
CA GLU A 308 5.38 -20.10 -19.23
C GLU A 308 4.72 -20.59 -17.95
N MET A 309 4.85 -21.88 -17.69
CA MET A 309 4.41 -22.50 -16.44
C MET A 309 5.51 -22.33 -15.40
N HIS A 310 5.16 -21.94 -14.18
CA HIS A 310 6.07 -21.91 -13.05
C HIS A 310 5.48 -22.63 -11.84
N LEU A 311 6.35 -23.31 -11.10
CA LEU A 311 6.00 -23.95 -9.83
C LEU A 311 6.99 -23.47 -8.77
N LYS A 312 6.49 -22.92 -7.67
CA LYS A 312 7.31 -22.45 -6.55
C LYS A 312 6.78 -23.04 -5.26
N GLY A 313 7.66 -23.28 -4.29
CA GLY A 313 7.21 -23.72 -2.99
C GLY A 313 8.27 -23.58 -1.92
N ASN A 314 7.80 -23.68 -0.69
CA ASN A 314 8.60 -23.62 0.50
C ASN A 314 8.16 -24.72 1.47
N VAL A 315 9.13 -25.47 2.00
CA VAL A 315 8.92 -26.47 3.04
C VAL A 315 9.69 -26.00 4.27
N GLY A 316 8.96 -25.52 5.27
CA GLY A 316 9.49 -25.15 6.57
C GLY A 316 9.17 -26.18 7.65
N VAL A 317 9.56 -25.88 8.90
CA VAL A 317 9.26 -26.71 10.08
C VAL A 317 7.84 -26.46 10.64
N VAL A 318 7.29 -25.27 10.38
CA VAL A 318 6.01 -24.83 10.97
C VAL A 318 4.91 -24.73 9.91
N ALA A 319 5.27 -24.36 8.68
CA ALA A 319 4.34 -24.27 7.56
C ALA A 319 5.03 -24.57 6.24
N SER A 320 4.25 -25.09 5.30
CA SER A 320 4.67 -25.33 3.92
C SER A 320 3.71 -24.64 2.97
N ASN A 321 4.22 -24.13 1.86
CA ASN A 321 3.42 -23.52 0.80
C ASN A 321 3.85 -24.04 -0.58
N VAL A 322 2.92 -23.98 -1.52
CA VAL A 322 3.16 -24.25 -2.93
C VAL A 322 2.32 -23.30 -3.76
N SER A 323 2.87 -22.86 -4.89
CA SER A 323 2.20 -22.02 -5.86
C SER A 323 2.50 -22.50 -7.27
N VAL A 324 1.50 -22.47 -8.13
CA VAL A 324 1.57 -22.81 -9.53
C VAL A 324 0.91 -21.71 -10.35
N GLU A 325 1.57 -21.31 -11.43
CA GLU A 325 1.04 -20.32 -12.35
C GLU A 325 1.39 -20.67 -13.78
N GLY A 326 0.62 -20.13 -14.71
CA GLY A 326 0.95 -20.24 -16.12
C GLY A 326 -0.21 -19.92 -17.05
N PRO A 327 0.01 -20.09 -18.37
CA PRO A 327 -0.98 -19.72 -19.37
C PRO A 327 -2.10 -20.75 -19.46
N ILE A 328 -3.35 -20.30 -19.39
CA ILE A 328 -4.50 -21.07 -19.88
C ILE A 328 -4.48 -21.02 -21.43
N GLN A 329 -4.27 -19.83 -21.98
CA GLN A 329 -4.01 -19.60 -23.39
C GLN A 329 -2.88 -18.58 -23.54
N LYS A 330 -1.75 -19.00 -24.10
CA LYS A 330 -0.54 -18.16 -24.22
C LYS A 330 -0.85 -16.77 -24.77
N GLY A 331 -0.43 -15.74 -24.04
CA GLY A 331 -0.61 -14.33 -24.38
C GLY A 331 -2.05 -13.78 -24.26
N LYS A 332 -3.04 -14.60 -23.90
CA LYS A 332 -4.45 -14.19 -23.74
C LYS A 332 -5.00 -14.41 -22.33
N SER A 333 -4.68 -15.53 -21.69
CA SER A 333 -5.16 -15.84 -20.35
C SER A 333 -4.17 -16.64 -19.54
N SER A 334 -4.20 -16.44 -18.23
CA SER A 334 -3.34 -17.09 -17.25
C SER A 334 -4.12 -17.41 -15.98
N PHE A 335 -3.54 -18.31 -15.20
CA PHE A 335 -4.00 -18.64 -13.86
C PHE A 335 -2.84 -18.56 -12.87
N PHE A 336 -3.20 -18.34 -11.61
CA PHE A 336 -2.35 -18.44 -10.43
C PHE A 336 -3.13 -19.20 -9.36
N LEU A 337 -2.48 -20.15 -8.69
CA LEU A 337 -3.01 -20.87 -7.56
C LEU A 337 -1.91 -21.05 -6.52
N SER A 338 -2.17 -20.70 -5.26
CA SER A 338 -1.28 -21.02 -4.15
C SER A 338 -2.04 -21.55 -2.96
N GLY A 339 -1.35 -22.38 -2.18
CA GLY A 339 -1.85 -22.91 -0.93
C GLY A 339 -0.76 -22.99 0.13
N ARG A 340 -1.13 -22.73 1.38
CA ARG A 340 -0.26 -22.87 2.56
C ARG A 340 -0.97 -23.72 3.61
N ARG A 341 -0.21 -24.57 4.30
CA ARG A 341 -0.71 -25.41 5.39
C ARG A 341 0.32 -25.44 6.52
N SER A 342 -0.12 -25.17 7.74
CA SER A 342 0.70 -25.36 8.93
C SER A 342 0.79 -26.83 9.34
N HIS A 343 1.86 -27.20 10.04
CA HIS A 343 2.08 -28.57 10.51
C HIS A 343 2.76 -28.63 11.88
N PHE A 344 2.65 -27.56 12.67
CA PHE A 344 3.19 -27.49 14.03
C PHE A 344 2.34 -28.22 15.09
N ASN A 345 1.16 -28.74 14.73
CA ASN A 345 0.24 -29.42 15.66
C ASN A 345 0.95 -30.52 16.48
N GLY A 346 1.65 -31.44 15.81
CA GLY A 346 2.35 -32.54 16.49
C GLY A 346 3.50 -32.09 17.40
N TYR A 347 4.08 -30.91 17.16
CA TYR A 347 5.07 -30.33 18.08
C TYR A 347 4.41 -29.78 19.35
N LEU A 348 3.25 -29.12 19.20
CA LEU A 348 2.50 -28.58 20.33
C LEU A 348 1.91 -29.67 21.21
N GLN A 349 1.37 -30.74 20.62
CA GLN A 349 0.89 -31.93 21.35
C GLN A 349 1.97 -32.58 22.23
N GLY A 350 3.23 -32.53 21.80
CA GLY A 350 4.36 -33.04 22.58
C GLY A 350 4.74 -32.15 23.78
N ILE A 351 4.23 -30.91 23.84
CA ILE A 351 4.46 -29.95 24.94
C ILE A 351 3.23 -29.87 25.85
N GLN A 352 2.03 -29.89 25.27
CA GLN A 352 0.76 -29.79 25.97
C GLN A 352 -0.22 -30.83 25.39
N GLU A 353 -0.44 -31.90 26.15
CA GLU A 353 -1.20 -33.08 25.71
C GLU A 353 -2.68 -32.80 25.45
N ASP A 354 -3.24 -31.74 26.06
CA ASP A 354 -4.67 -31.41 25.93
C ASP A 354 -5.02 -30.87 24.53
N ILE A 355 -4.07 -30.28 23.79
CA ILE A 355 -4.34 -29.69 22.47
C ILE A 355 -4.64 -30.80 21.44
N SER A 356 -5.90 -30.98 21.07
CA SER A 356 -6.31 -32.03 20.13
C SER A 356 -6.01 -31.65 18.67
N ASP A 357 -6.21 -30.39 18.30
CA ASP A 357 -5.87 -29.89 16.97
C ASP A 357 -5.56 -28.39 16.97
N PHE A 358 -4.42 -27.99 16.41
CA PHE A 358 -4.11 -26.58 16.20
C PHE A 358 -3.41 -26.37 14.87
N TYR A 359 -4.11 -25.73 13.94
CA TYR A 359 -3.60 -25.53 12.61
C TYR A 359 -4.29 -24.42 11.81
N PHE A 360 -3.66 -24.02 10.71
CA PHE A 360 -4.25 -23.10 9.75
C PHE A 360 -3.95 -23.50 8.30
N TYR A 361 -4.73 -22.96 7.38
CA TYR A 361 -4.46 -23.02 5.95
C TYR A 361 -4.90 -21.76 5.20
N ASP A 362 -4.31 -21.56 4.04
CA ASP A 362 -4.68 -20.52 3.08
C ASP A 362 -4.74 -21.07 1.67
N VAL A 363 -5.64 -20.50 0.86
CA VAL A 363 -5.73 -20.72 -0.57
C VAL A 363 -5.95 -19.38 -1.25
N ASN A 364 -5.11 -19.07 -2.26
CA ASN A 364 -5.31 -17.94 -3.16
C ASN A 364 -5.42 -18.45 -4.59
N ALA A 365 -6.42 -17.99 -5.32
CA ALA A 365 -6.61 -18.32 -6.73
C ALA A 365 -6.90 -17.06 -7.52
N LYS A 366 -6.32 -16.95 -8.73
CA LYS A 366 -6.61 -15.87 -9.66
C LYS A 366 -6.62 -16.38 -11.08
N ILE A 367 -7.60 -15.91 -11.84
CA ILE A 367 -7.69 -16.14 -13.28
C ILE A 367 -7.79 -14.78 -13.96
N ASN A 368 -7.13 -14.67 -15.09
CA ASN A 368 -6.96 -13.44 -15.81
C ASN A 368 -7.19 -13.67 -17.31
N PHE A 369 -8.08 -12.89 -17.90
CA PHE A 369 -8.49 -13.01 -19.30
C PHE A 369 -8.39 -11.67 -20.03
N ARG A 370 -7.64 -11.63 -21.13
CA ARG A 370 -7.67 -10.55 -22.12
C ARG A 370 -8.70 -10.91 -23.20
N LEU A 371 -9.86 -10.26 -23.17
CA LEU A 371 -10.91 -10.46 -24.19
C LEU A 371 -10.55 -9.78 -25.52
N GLY A 372 -9.73 -8.74 -25.48
CA GLY A 372 -9.25 -8.02 -26.64
C GLY A 372 -8.13 -7.05 -26.27
N LYS A 373 -7.97 -5.97 -27.04
CA LYS A 373 -6.98 -4.92 -26.73
C LYS A 373 -7.43 -3.96 -25.64
N LYS A 374 -8.75 -3.83 -25.44
CA LYS A 374 -9.36 -2.83 -24.56
C LYS A 374 -9.94 -3.41 -23.27
N ASP A 375 -10.14 -4.73 -23.22
CA ASP A 375 -10.93 -5.40 -22.19
C ASP A 375 -10.13 -6.49 -21.51
N ARG A 376 -10.09 -6.42 -20.18
CA ARG A 376 -9.46 -7.43 -19.32
C ARG A 376 -10.37 -7.76 -18.15
N ILE A 377 -10.52 -9.04 -17.85
CA ILE A 377 -11.31 -9.54 -16.72
C ILE A 377 -10.39 -10.32 -15.79
N TYR A 378 -10.53 -10.08 -14.50
CA TYR A 378 -9.88 -10.85 -13.44
C TYR A 378 -10.94 -11.45 -12.53
N LEU A 379 -10.68 -12.68 -12.11
CA LEU A 379 -11.45 -13.40 -11.10
C LEU A 379 -10.45 -13.81 -10.03
N SER A 380 -10.58 -13.33 -8.80
CA SER A 380 -9.75 -13.76 -7.68
C SER A 380 -10.58 -14.27 -6.52
N ALA A 381 -10.00 -15.20 -5.77
CA ALA A 381 -10.59 -15.78 -4.59
C ALA A 381 -9.50 -16.01 -3.54
N TYR A 382 -9.84 -15.72 -2.29
CA TYR A 382 -9.02 -15.98 -1.12
C TYR A 382 -9.85 -16.72 -0.08
N LYS A 383 -9.26 -17.74 0.54
CA LYS A 383 -9.81 -18.41 1.73
C LYS A 383 -8.69 -18.70 2.70
N GLY A 384 -8.87 -18.35 3.96
CA GLY A 384 -7.99 -18.80 5.04
C GLY A 384 -8.77 -19.07 6.32
N ASN A 385 -8.39 -20.13 7.01
CA ASN A 385 -9.05 -20.58 8.25
C ASN A 385 -8.02 -21.08 9.25
N ASP A 386 -8.33 -20.88 10.52
CA ASP A 386 -7.66 -21.43 11.70
C ASP A 386 -8.61 -22.33 12.47
N PHE A 387 -8.04 -23.38 13.06
CA PHE A 387 -8.71 -24.28 13.98
C PHE A 387 -7.84 -24.45 15.21
N PHE A 388 -8.42 -24.25 16.38
CA PHE A 388 -7.79 -24.52 17.67
C PHE A 388 -8.78 -25.27 18.57
N ASN A 389 -8.50 -26.53 18.86
CA ASN A 389 -9.30 -27.37 19.73
C ASN A 389 -8.47 -27.74 20.96
N GLU A 390 -8.94 -27.33 22.14
CA GLU A 390 -8.31 -27.65 23.44
C GLU A 390 -8.78 -29.01 23.98
N SER A 391 -9.86 -29.56 23.43
CA SER A 391 -10.39 -30.88 23.78
C SER A 391 -11.25 -31.41 22.62
N ASP A 392 -11.87 -32.58 22.80
CA ASP A 392 -12.89 -33.09 21.86
C ASP A 392 -14.22 -32.32 21.95
N SER A 393 -14.38 -31.40 22.91
CA SER A 393 -15.62 -30.64 23.16
C SER A 393 -15.52 -29.15 22.88
N THR A 394 -14.39 -28.49 23.17
CA THR A 394 -14.26 -27.02 23.05
C THR A 394 -13.24 -26.63 22.00
N GLY A 395 -13.48 -25.51 21.32
CA GLY A 395 -12.58 -25.02 20.30
C GLY A 395 -12.90 -23.62 19.80
N ILE A 396 -12.01 -23.10 18.96
CA ILE A 396 -12.12 -21.80 18.31
C ILE A 396 -11.80 -22.02 16.82
N GLU A 397 -12.66 -21.50 15.96
CA GLU A 397 -12.42 -21.42 14.52
C GLU A 397 -12.62 -19.98 14.07
N TRP A 398 -11.70 -19.46 13.28
CA TRP A 398 -11.90 -18.18 12.61
C TRP A 398 -11.36 -18.21 11.19
N GLY A 399 -11.95 -17.42 10.31
CA GLY A 399 -11.53 -17.44 8.91
C GLY A 399 -12.14 -16.37 8.05
N ASN A 400 -11.48 -16.12 6.93
CA ASN A 400 -11.91 -15.17 5.91
C ASN A 400 -12.16 -15.89 4.60
N ILE A 401 -13.21 -15.48 3.89
CA ILE A 401 -13.44 -15.80 2.49
C ILE A 401 -13.68 -14.50 1.73
N ALA A 402 -12.91 -14.29 0.68
CA ALA A 402 -13.05 -13.13 -0.19
C ALA A 402 -13.06 -13.54 -1.67
N GLY A 403 -13.79 -12.80 -2.48
CA GLY A 403 -13.85 -13.02 -3.92
C GLY A 403 -14.06 -11.72 -4.67
N THR A 404 -13.35 -11.57 -5.79
CA THR A 404 -13.38 -10.35 -6.61
C THR A 404 -13.53 -10.70 -8.09
N VAL A 405 -14.44 -9.98 -8.76
CA VAL A 405 -14.57 -9.90 -10.22
C VAL A 405 -14.21 -8.48 -10.63
N ARG A 406 -13.16 -8.33 -11.43
CA ARG A 406 -12.69 -7.03 -11.90
C ARG A 406 -12.71 -6.96 -13.41
N TRP A 407 -13.26 -5.89 -13.96
CA TRP A 407 -13.26 -5.59 -15.39
C TRP A 407 -12.54 -4.26 -15.65
N ASN A 408 -11.55 -4.28 -16.53
CA ASN A 408 -10.85 -3.10 -17.02
C ASN A 408 -11.26 -2.82 -18.46
N HIS A 409 -11.60 -1.57 -18.76
CA HIS A 409 -12.01 -1.14 -20.09
C HIS A 409 -11.33 0.16 -20.53
N VAL A 410 -10.75 0.16 -21.73
CA VAL A 410 -10.24 1.37 -22.38
C VAL A 410 -11.28 1.90 -23.38
N PHE A 411 -12.05 2.91 -23.00
CA PHE A 411 -13.03 3.55 -23.90
C PHE A 411 -12.31 4.21 -25.08
N ASN A 412 -11.35 5.08 -24.78
CA ASN A 412 -10.52 5.82 -25.72
C ASN A 412 -9.16 6.17 -25.08
N PRO A 413 -8.20 6.78 -25.79
CA PRO A 413 -6.89 7.06 -25.23
C PRO A 413 -6.88 7.83 -23.90
N LYS A 414 -7.84 8.72 -23.69
CA LYS A 414 -7.88 9.54 -22.47
C LYS A 414 -8.73 8.96 -21.35
N LEU A 415 -9.54 7.92 -21.58
CA LEU A 415 -10.53 7.44 -20.61
C LEU A 415 -10.42 5.93 -20.39
N PHE A 416 -10.10 5.55 -19.15
CA PHE A 416 -9.97 4.18 -18.66
C PHE A 416 -10.98 3.95 -17.54
N ALA A 417 -11.61 2.77 -17.50
CA ALA A 417 -12.49 2.34 -16.43
C ALA A 417 -11.98 1.07 -15.76
N ASN A 418 -12.15 1.02 -14.44
CA ASN A 418 -12.08 -0.18 -13.63
C ASN A 418 -13.44 -0.37 -12.93
N THR A 419 -14.04 -1.54 -13.08
CA THR A 419 -15.25 -1.90 -12.33
C THR A 419 -14.99 -3.18 -11.57
N THR A 420 -15.17 -3.14 -10.25
CA THR A 420 -14.95 -4.27 -9.36
C THR A 420 -16.26 -4.63 -8.66
N LEU A 421 -16.66 -5.90 -8.74
CA LEU A 421 -17.62 -6.52 -7.82
C LEU A 421 -16.81 -7.39 -6.86
N TYR A 422 -16.94 -7.17 -5.55
CA TYR A 422 -16.25 -8.00 -4.57
C TYR A 422 -17.16 -8.35 -3.39
N SER A 423 -16.84 -9.47 -2.74
CA SER A 423 -17.48 -9.94 -1.52
C SER A 423 -16.42 -10.35 -0.51
N SER A 424 -16.68 -10.09 0.77
CA SER A 424 -15.86 -10.60 1.86
C SER A 424 -16.75 -11.09 3.00
N ASN A 425 -16.32 -12.13 3.68
CA ASN A 425 -16.94 -12.71 4.85
C ASN A 425 -15.85 -13.09 5.85
N TYR A 426 -16.02 -12.66 7.10
CA TYR A 426 -15.26 -13.11 8.25
C TYR A 426 -16.17 -13.73 9.30
N ASP A 427 -15.83 -14.94 9.72
CA ASP A 427 -16.51 -15.70 10.76
C ASP A 427 -15.55 -15.95 11.93
N TYR A 428 -16.06 -15.79 13.16
CA TYR A 428 -15.39 -16.17 14.41
C TYR A 428 -16.33 -17.03 15.25
N ASN A 429 -15.95 -18.28 15.47
CA ASN A 429 -16.72 -19.30 16.16
C ASN A 429 -16.01 -19.72 17.45
N LEU A 430 -16.73 -19.63 18.57
CA LEU A 430 -16.33 -20.20 19.85
C LEU A 430 -17.23 -21.40 20.14
N TYR A 431 -16.67 -22.60 20.04
CA TYR A 431 -17.38 -23.86 20.25
C TYR A 431 -17.43 -24.22 21.73
N ASN A 432 -18.65 -24.39 22.24
CA ASN A 432 -18.89 -24.97 23.56
C ASN A 432 -19.03 -26.51 23.47
N ASP A 433 -19.51 -27.01 22.33
CA ASP A 433 -19.57 -28.43 22.03
C ASP A 433 -19.39 -28.70 20.51
N LEU A 434 -18.20 -29.19 20.14
CA LEU A 434 -17.83 -29.56 18.78
C LEU A 434 -18.66 -30.73 18.21
N GLN A 435 -19.23 -31.61 19.03
CA GLN A 435 -20.00 -32.76 18.55
C GLN A 435 -21.41 -32.37 18.10
N THR A 436 -22.00 -31.39 18.77
CA THR A 436 -23.34 -30.88 18.45
C THR A 436 -23.33 -29.68 17.51
N ASP A 437 -22.16 -29.11 17.22
CA ASP A 437 -21.95 -27.84 16.50
C ASP A 437 -22.52 -26.63 17.28
N SER A 438 -22.56 -26.72 18.62
CA SER A 438 -23.02 -25.64 19.50
C SER A 438 -21.91 -24.61 19.68
N ARG A 439 -22.15 -23.40 19.19
CA ARG A 439 -21.14 -22.34 19.14
C ARG A 439 -21.73 -20.95 19.32
N TRP A 440 -20.93 -20.04 19.87
CA TRP A 440 -21.14 -18.62 19.71
C TRP A 440 -20.46 -18.14 18.41
N ASN A 441 -21.23 -17.52 17.52
CA ASN A 441 -20.75 -16.99 16.24
C ASN A 441 -20.85 -15.45 16.22
N SER A 442 -19.72 -14.79 15.94
CA SER A 442 -19.66 -13.40 15.52
C SER A 442 -19.21 -13.35 14.06
N HIS A 443 -19.86 -12.50 13.28
CA HIS A 443 -19.69 -12.47 11.82
C HIS A 443 -19.82 -11.07 11.24
N ILE A 444 -19.02 -10.80 10.22
CA ILE A 444 -19.15 -9.62 9.36
C ILE A 444 -18.97 -10.02 7.90
N ALA A 445 -19.90 -9.57 7.06
CA ALA A 445 -19.79 -9.74 5.61
C ALA A 445 -20.18 -8.49 4.85
N ASN A 446 -19.67 -8.39 3.63
CA ASN A 446 -20.04 -7.34 2.71
C ASN A 446 -20.07 -7.81 1.26
N VAL A 447 -20.89 -7.14 0.46
CA VAL A 447 -20.88 -7.21 -1.01
C VAL A 447 -20.80 -5.77 -1.53
N SER A 448 -19.91 -5.52 -2.48
CA SER A 448 -19.67 -4.18 -3.00
C SER A 448 -19.53 -4.17 -4.52
N VAL A 449 -20.04 -3.11 -5.14
CA VAL A 449 -19.74 -2.74 -6.51
C VAL A 449 -19.08 -1.37 -6.50
N ARG A 450 -17.86 -1.28 -7.05
CA ARG A 450 -17.13 -0.03 -7.25
C ARG A 450 -16.82 0.16 -8.72
N SER A 451 -16.94 1.39 -9.21
CA SER A 451 -16.44 1.77 -10.53
C SER A 451 -15.61 3.03 -10.46
N ASP A 452 -14.39 2.93 -10.96
CA ASP A 452 -13.39 3.99 -11.04
C ASP A 452 -13.20 4.39 -12.52
N LEU A 453 -13.13 5.69 -12.80
CA LEU A 453 -12.88 6.27 -14.12
C LEU A 453 -11.65 7.17 -14.04
N THR A 454 -10.58 6.78 -14.72
CA THR A 454 -9.36 7.60 -14.87
C THR A 454 -9.43 8.36 -16.19
N TRP A 455 -9.44 9.69 -16.10
CA TRP A 455 -9.45 10.62 -17.20
C TRP A 455 -8.12 11.39 -17.29
N PHE A 456 -7.31 11.05 -18.30
CA PHE A 456 -6.08 11.75 -18.66
C PHE A 456 -6.42 13.03 -19.44
N LEU A 457 -6.88 14.06 -18.73
CA LEU A 457 -7.36 15.33 -19.30
C LEU A 457 -6.29 15.97 -20.20
N ASN A 458 -5.07 16.09 -19.66
CA ASN A 458 -3.85 16.56 -20.33
C ASN A 458 -2.61 15.99 -19.61
N PRO A 459 -1.37 16.15 -20.15
CA PRO A 459 -0.16 15.60 -19.53
C PRO A 459 0.12 16.02 -18.08
N ASN A 460 -0.51 17.10 -17.63
CA ASN A 460 -0.32 17.67 -16.31
C ASN A 460 -1.53 17.43 -15.39
N ASN A 461 -2.60 16.78 -15.85
CA ASN A 461 -3.82 16.58 -15.06
C ASN A 461 -4.40 15.20 -15.33
N THR A 462 -4.41 14.37 -14.29
CA THR A 462 -5.08 13.06 -14.28
C THR A 462 -6.19 13.11 -13.24
N VAL A 463 -7.44 13.01 -13.70
CA VAL A 463 -8.61 13.00 -12.83
C VAL A 463 -9.09 11.56 -12.66
N THR A 464 -9.24 11.09 -11.42
CA THR A 464 -9.87 9.81 -11.13
C THR A 464 -11.18 10.08 -10.41
N MET A 465 -12.29 9.53 -10.88
CA MET A 465 -13.61 9.72 -10.25
C MET A 465 -14.42 8.43 -10.29
N GLY A 466 -15.35 8.27 -9.36
CA GLY A 466 -16.11 7.03 -9.30
C GLY A 466 -17.17 7.01 -8.23
N PHE A 467 -17.77 5.84 -8.09
CA PHE A 467 -18.75 5.55 -7.05
C PHE A 467 -18.55 4.14 -6.49
N GLU A 468 -19.04 3.92 -5.29
CA GLU A 468 -19.07 2.64 -4.60
C GLU A 468 -20.42 2.46 -3.92
N VAL A 469 -21.02 1.27 -4.04
CA VAL A 469 -22.19 0.85 -3.28
C VAL A 469 -21.84 -0.44 -2.58
N ARG A 470 -21.95 -0.45 -1.25
CA ARG A 470 -21.60 -1.59 -0.41
C ARG A 470 -22.74 -1.91 0.55
N GLY A 471 -23.13 -3.17 0.60
CA GLY A 471 -24.03 -3.71 1.62
C GLY A 471 -23.22 -4.47 2.67
N HIS A 472 -23.61 -4.34 3.93
CA HIS A 472 -23.00 -5.01 5.07
C HIS A 472 -24.02 -5.84 5.83
N ASN A 473 -23.56 -6.98 6.35
CA ASN A 473 -24.25 -7.83 7.30
C ASN A 473 -23.36 -8.01 8.53
N PHE A 474 -23.92 -7.82 9.72
CA PHE A 474 -23.25 -8.00 11.00
C PHE A 474 -24.07 -8.95 11.87
N ASN A 475 -23.42 -9.98 12.38
CA ASN A 475 -23.89 -10.74 13.53
C ASN A 475 -22.93 -10.43 14.69
N PRO A 476 -23.34 -9.60 15.67
CA PRO A 476 -22.44 -9.20 16.75
C PRO A 476 -22.08 -10.34 17.71
N GLY A 477 -22.74 -11.50 17.63
CA GLY A 477 -22.46 -12.62 18.54
C GLY A 477 -23.73 -13.34 18.99
N ASN A 478 -24.11 -14.44 18.36
CA ASN A 478 -25.26 -15.27 18.77
C ASN A 478 -24.89 -16.75 18.88
N VAL A 479 -25.63 -17.49 19.72
CA VAL A 479 -25.46 -18.93 19.83
C VAL A 479 -26.21 -19.65 18.70
N GLU A 480 -25.50 -20.55 18.01
CA GLU A 480 -26.02 -21.43 16.97
C GLU A 480 -25.87 -22.90 17.38
N GLY A 481 -26.62 -23.80 16.74
CA GLY A 481 -26.41 -25.26 16.89
C GLY A 481 -26.96 -25.91 18.17
N VAL A 482 -27.68 -25.16 19.01
CA VAL A 482 -28.28 -25.68 20.25
C VAL A 482 -29.40 -26.69 19.94
N ARG A 483 -29.26 -27.93 20.42
CA ARG A 483 -30.26 -29.00 20.25
C ARG A 483 -31.26 -29.11 21.39
N ASP A 484 -30.91 -28.63 22.58
CA ASP A 484 -31.77 -28.65 23.76
C ASP A 484 -32.44 -27.28 23.95
N THR A 485 -33.75 -27.20 23.71
CA THR A 485 -34.51 -25.94 23.71
C THR A 485 -34.79 -25.38 25.11
N THR A 486 -34.17 -25.94 26.16
CA THR A 486 -34.38 -25.54 27.56
C THR A 486 -33.46 -24.40 28.00
N GLU A 487 -32.29 -24.24 27.38
CA GLU A 487 -31.38 -23.11 27.61
C GLU A 487 -31.75 -21.93 26.70
N ILE A 488 -32.06 -20.79 27.31
CA ILE A 488 -32.39 -19.54 26.59
C ILE A 488 -31.16 -18.64 26.67
N PHE A 489 -30.48 -18.47 25.53
CA PHE A 489 -29.40 -17.49 25.39
C PHE A 489 -30.00 -16.12 25.04
N PRO A 490 -29.41 -15.02 25.55
CA PRO A 490 -29.78 -13.68 25.07
C PRO A 490 -29.56 -13.56 23.56
N PHE A 491 -30.51 -12.94 22.87
CA PHE A 491 -30.43 -12.69 21.43
C PHE A 491 -29.87 -11.30 21.17
N VAL A 492 -28.72 -11.22 20.49
CA VAL A 492 -28.11 -9.97 20.07
C VAL A 492 -28.52 -9.71 18.63
N SER A 493 -29.31 -8.66 18.39
CA SER A 493 -29.91 -8.45 17.07
C SER A 493 -28.85 -8.25 15.97
N PRO A 494 -28.89 -9.02 14.87
CA PRO A 494 -28.10 -8.75 13.68
C PRO A 494 -28.37 -7.35 13.13
N ARG A 495 -27.41 -6.81 12.40
CA ARG A 495 -27.50 -5.47 11.81
C ARG A 495 -27.19 -5.51 10.31
N PHE A 496 -27.92 -4.69 9.55
CA PHE A 496 -27.65 -4.47 8.14
C PHE A 496 -27.34 -3.00 7.90
N ALA A 497 -26.40 -2.73 7.00
CA ALA A 497 -26.09 -1.37 6.61
C ALA A 497 -25.77 -1.26 5.12
N ARG A 498 -25.99 -0.06 4.57
CA ARG A 498 -25.64 0.30 3.20
C ARG A 498 -24.73 1.51 3.23
N GLU A 499 -23.60 1.42 2.53
CA GLU A 499 -22.70 2.52 2.23
C GLU A 499 -22.84 2.90 0.75
N ILE A 500 -23.09 4.18 0.46
CA ILE A 500 -23.02 4.74 -0.90
C ILE A 500 -21.99 5.86 -0.89
N SER A 501 -20.98 5.74 -1.74
CA SER A 501 -19.87 6.67 -1.79
C SER A 501 -19.63 7.19 -3.20
N PHE A 502 -19.30 8.47 -3.30
CA PHE A 502 -18.84 9.13 -4.53
C PHE A 502 -17.50 9.78 -4.27
N PHE A 503 -16.59 9.71 -5.24
CA PHE A 503 -15.26 10.26 -5.05
C PHE A 503 -14.69 10.87 -6.34
N ILE A 504 -13.78 11.82 -6.14
CA ILE A 504 -12.96 12.43 -7.18
C ILE A 504 -11.59 12.78 -6.61
N ASP A 505 -10.54 12.49 -7.36
CA ASP A 505 -9.15 12.90 -7.15
C ASP A 505 -8.64 13.57 -8.43
N ASN A 506 -7.74 14.55 -8.29
CA ASN A 506 -6.96 15.09 -9.38
C ASN A 506 -5.49 15.19 -9.00
N ASP A 507 -4.64 14.57 -9.82
CA ASP A 507 -3.19 14.75 -9.78
C ASP A 507 -2.77 15.79 -10.81
N GLN A 508 -2.26 16.91 -10.32
CA GLN A 508 -1.94 18.09 -11.10
C GLN A 508 -0.46 18.48 -10.97
N LYS A 509 0.24 18.55 -12.12
CA LYS A 509 1.59 19.10 -12.21
C LYS A 509 1.54 20.59 -12.58
N ILE A 510 2.22 21.43 -11.81
CA ILE A 510 2.28 22.88 -12.04
C ILE A 510 3.74 23.28 -12.24
N GLY A 511 4.11 23.60 -13.48
CA GLY A 511 5.52 23.75 -13.85
C GLY A 511 6.28 22.43 -13.68
N ASP A 512 7.58 22.53 -13.44
CA ASP A 512 8.46 21.36 -13.29
C ASP A 512 8.67 20.97 -11.81
N ASP A 513 8.33 21.87 -10.87
CA ASP A 513 8.66 21.71 -9.45
C ASP A 513 7.48 21.26 -8.58
N TRP A 514 6.23 21.48 -8.99
CA TRP A 514 5.07 21.28 -8.12
C TRP A 514 4.19 20.12 -8.59
N LEU A 515 3.82 19.26 -7.64
CA LEU A 515 2.81 18.23 -7.78
C LEU A 515 1.75 18.44 -6.70
N LEU A 516 0.51 18.68 -7.12
CA LEU A 516 -0.65 18.81 -6.26
C LEU A 516 -1.57 17.60 -6.50
N SER A 517 -1.86 16.86 -5.44
CA SER A 517 -2.89 15.81 -5.44
C SER A 517 -4.01 16.27 -4.52
N TYR A 518 -5.24 16.35 -5.01
CA TYR A 518 -6.36 16.75 -4.18
C TYR A 518 -7.62 15.97 -4.56
N GLY A 519 -8.40 15.64 -3.54
CA GLY A 519 -9.58 14.82 -3.73
C GLY A 519 -10.65 15.06 -2.68
N LEU A 520 -11.82 14.51 -2.97
CA LEU A 520 -13.00 14.58 -2.13
C LEU A 520 -13.76 13.27 -2.27
N ARG A 521 -14.08 12.65 -1.12
CA ARG A 521 -15.04 11.55 -1.02
C ARG A 521 -16.25 12.02 -0.24
N PHE A 522 -17.44 11.69 -0.72
CA PHE A 522 -18.69 11.77 0.02
C PHE A 522 -19.17 10.36 0.31
N THR A 523 -19.55 10.10 1.55
CA THR A 523 -20.04 8.80 1.99
C THR A 523 -21.40 8.99 2.66
N ASN A 524 -22.41 8.23 2.23
CA ASN A 524 -23.71 8.07 2.89
C ASN A 524 -23.80 6.67 3.50
N TRP A 525 -24.03 6.58 4.80
CA TRP A 525 -24.17 5.35 5.56
C TRP A 525 -25.57 5.24 6.12
N ALA A 526 -26.32 4.21 5.74
CA ALA A 526 -27.69 3.99 6.21
C ALA A 526 -27.82 2.61 6.87
N ASN A 527 -28.35 2.58 8.09
CA ASN A 527 -28.71 1.34 8.76
C ASN A 527 -30.10 0.88 8.29
N LEU A 528 -30.24 -0.43 8.09
CA LEU A 528 -31.45 -1.06 7.54
C LEU A 528 -31.98 -2.11 8.53
N GLY A 529 -33.29 -2.17 8.72
CA GLY A 529 -33.92 -3.31 9.37
C GLY A 529 -33.80 -4.59 8.53
N GLU A 530 -34.04 -5.78 9.06
CA GLU A 530 -34.67 -6.09 10.36
C GLU A 530 -33.70 -5.92 11.54
N SER A 531 -34.10 -5.15 12.56
CA SER A 531 -33.22 -4.83 13.70
C SER A 531 -33.99 -4.38 14.93
N PHE A 532 -33.56 -4.81 16.13
CA PHE A 532 -33.99 -4.22 17.41
C PHE A 532 -32.94 -3.24 17.92
N GLU A 533 -33.29 -1.96 18.06
CA GLU A 533 -32.40 -0.93 18.62
C GLU A 533 -32.87 -0.49 20.00
N TYR A 534 -31.92 -0.36 20.92
CA TYR A 534 -32.16 0.14 22.27
C TYR A 534 -31.92 1.64 22.33
N THR A 535 -32.76 2.35 23.08
CA THR A 535 -32.52 3.75 23.45
C THR A 535 -32.02 3.79 24.88
N PHE A 536 -30.92 4.49 25.09
CA PHE A 536 -30.27 4.62 26.40
C PHE A 536 -30.46 6.03 26.97
N ASP A 537 -30.54 6.14 28.29
CA ASP A 537 -30.56 7.43 28.99
C ASP A 537 -29.14 7.98 29.25
N GLU A 538 -29.03 9.06 30.03
CA GLU A 538 -27.73 9.65 30.40
C GLU A 538 -26.87 8.74 31.29
N ASN A 539 -27.49 7.80 32.02
CA ASN A 539 -26.80 6.80 32.81
C ASN A 539 -26.41 5.56 31.99
N ARG A 540 -26.85 5.49 30.72
CA ARG A 540 -26.71 4.36 29.79
C ARG A 540 -27.58 3.15 30.16
N GLU A 541 -28.69 3.39 30.86
CA GLU A 541 -29.71 2.37 31.11
C GLU A 541 -30.73 2.37 29.96
N VAL A 542 -31.26 1.19 29.62
CA VAL A 542 -32.27 1.04 28.56
C VAL A 542 -33.59 1.67 28.99
N VAL A 543 -34.11 2.59 28.17
CA VAL A 543 -35.41 3.23 28.38
C VAL A 543 -36.48 2.81 27.37
N ASP A 544 -36.07 2.35 26.18
CA ASP A 544 -36.99 1.89 25.14
C ASP A 544 -36.29 0.91 24.17
N THR A 545 -37.09 0.10 23.47
CA THR A 545 -36.64 -0.80 22.42
C THR A 545 -37.51 -0.63 21.18
N THR A 546 -36.92 -0.26 20.06
CA THR A 546 -37.63 -0.09 18.79
C THR A 546 -37.27 -1.20 17.82
N PHE A 547 -38.29 -1.83 17.25
CA PHE A 547 -38.15 -2.78 16.15
C PHE A 547 -38.31 -2.05 14.80
N TYR A 548 -37.36 -2.27 13.90
CA TYR A 548 -37.40 -1.78 12.52
C TYR A 548 -37.59 -2.93 11.55
N ALA A 549 -38.53 -2.76 10.61
CA ALA A 549 -38.89 -3.80 9.66
C ALA A 549 -37.80 -4.02 8.58
N PRO A 550 -37.75 -5.19 7.91
CA PRO A 550 -36.82 -5.44 6.80
C PRO A 550 -36.80 -4.31 5.75
N GLY A 551 -35.61 -3.74 5.51
CA GLY A 551 -35.39 -2.67 4.53
C GLY A 551 -35.76 -1.26 5.00
N GLU A 552 -36.34 -1.10 6.20
CA GLU A 552 -36.61 0.20 6.80
C GLU A 552 -35.30 0.91 7.16
N VAL A 553 -35.11 2.14 6.67
CA VAL A 553 -33.94 2.97 7.02
C VAL A 553 -34.22 3.68 8.33
N TYR A 554 -33.55 3.28 9.40
CA TYR A 554 -33.79 3.84 10.74
C TYR A 554 -32.72 4.82 11.22
N ASN A 555 -31.52 4.76 10.65
CA ASN A 555 -30.45 5.71 10.95
C ASN A 555 -29.64 6.00 9.69
N ASN A 556 -29.13 7.23 9.58
CA ASN A 556 -28.40 7.68 8.42
C ASN A 556 -27.33 8.71 8.80
N TYR A 557 -26.08 8.45 8.38
CA TYR A 557 -24.97 9.37 8.48
C TYR A 557 -24.48 9.76 7.09
N SER A 558 -23.97 10.98 6.97
CA SER A 558 -23.30 11.42 5.73
C SER A 558 -22.11 12.29 6.07
N GLY A 559 -21.05 12.19 5.27
CA GLY A 559 -19.82 12.89 5.57
C GLY A 559 -18.94 13.11 4.35
N TRP A 560 -18.26 14.26 4.36
CA TRP A 560 -17.21 14.60 3.41
C TRP A 560 -15.84 14.25 3.98
N GLU A 561 -14.97 13.75 3.11
CA GLU A 561 -13.60 13.31 3.42
C GLU A 561 -12.62 13.99 2.45
N PRO A 562 -12.37 15.31 2.62
CA PRO A 562 -11.43 16.07 1.80
C PRO A 562 -9.99 15.66 2.07
N ARG A 563 -9.16 15.73 1.03
CA ARG A 563 -7.73 15.41 1.09
C ARG A 563 -6.93 16.24 0.10
N ILE A 564 -5.72 16.60 0.50
CA ILE A 564 -4.77 17.37 -0.32
C ILE A 564 -3.33 16.99 0.04
N SER A 565 -2.48 16.91 -0.97
CA SER A 565 -1.05 16.70 -0.88
C SER A 565 -0.37 17.68 -1.83
N ILE A 566 0.57 18.46 -1.32
CA ILE A 566 1.34 19.44 -2.08
C ILE A 566 2.80 19.05 -1.95
N SER A 567 3.42 18.72 -3.08
CA SER A 567 4.81 18.33 -3.17
C SER A 567 5.58 19.33 -4.00
N ARG A 568 6.74 19.77 -3.51
CA ARG A 568 7.66 20.68 -4.20
C ARG A 568 9.04 20.06 -4.31
N THR A 569 9.55 19.93 -5.52
CA THR A 569 10.96 19.64 -5.80
C THR A 569 11.80 20.86 -5.42
N LEU A 570 12.73 20.71 -4.48
CA LEU A 570 13.61 21.77 -4.00
C LEU A 570 14.93 21.80 -4.80
N THR A 571 15.43 20.61 -5.11
CA THR A 571 16.58 20.37 -5.98
C THR A 571 16.29 19.10 -6.78
N LYS A 572 17.15 18.73 -7.72
CA LYS A 572 17.04 17.44 -8.43
C LYS A 572 17.05 16.22 -7.49
N ASP A 573 17.54 16.40 -6.27
CA ASP A 573 17.76 15.34 -5.28
C ASP A 573 16.88 15.48 -4.05
N SER A 574 16.08 16.53 -3.92
CA SER A 574 15.34 16.83 -2.69
C SER A 574 13.91 17.27 -2.98
N ARG A 575 12.98 16.78 -2.17
CA ARG A 575 11.56 17.12 -2.23
C ARG A 575 11.00 17.40 -0.85
N LEU A 576 10.10 18.39 -0.79
CA LEU A 576 9.28 18.69 0.39
C LEU A 576 7.81 18.37 0.08
N GLN A 577 7.11 17.77 1.01
CA GLN A 577 5.70 17.40 0.89
C GLN A 577 4.91 17.85 2.11
N LEU A 578 3.76 18.47 1.90
CA LEU A 578 2.75 18.76 2.92
C LEU A 578 1.46 18.05 2.54
N ALA A 579 0.87 17.30 3.46
CA ALA A 579 -0.39 16.59 3.22
C ALA A 579 -1.38 16.81 4.37
N TYR A 580 -2.66 16.85 4.01
CA TYR A 580 -3.79 16.86 4.93
C TYR A 580 -4.87 15.91 4.42
N MET A 581 -5.47 15.13 5.31
CA MET A 581 -6.67 14.36 5.01
C MET A 581 -7.63 14.31 6.20
N HIS A 582 -8.92 14.27 5.89
CA HIS A 582 -9.98 13.95 6.84
C HIS A 582 -10.69 12.68 6.40
N THR A 583 -10.74 11.68 7.27
CA THR A 583 -11.26 10.33 6.98
C THR A 583 -12.34 9.92 7.97
N ARG A 584 -13.21 8.99 7.57
CA ARG A 584 -14.32 8.47 8.40
C ARG A 584 -14.36 6.94 8.37
N GLN A 585 -14.82 6.35 9.47
CA GLN A 585 -15.03 4.92 9.62
C GLN A 585 -16.40 4.64 10.24
N TYR A 586 -17.11 3.69 9.65
CA TYR A 586 -18.47 3.34 10.04
C TYR A 586 -18.60 1.93 10.63
N THR A 587 -17.58 1.09 10.55
CA THR A 587 -17.59 -0.28 11.11
C THR A 587 -16.55 -0.36 12.21
N HIS A 588 -16.90 -0.92 13.36
CA HIS A 588 -16.06 -0.89 14.56
C HIS A 588 -15.87 -2.29 15.11
N LEU A 589 -14.64 -2.59 15.51
CA LEU A 589 -14.36 -3.78 16.31
C LEU A 589 -14.52 -3.41 17.79
N ILE A 590 -15.40 -4.14 18.47
CA ILE A 590 -15.64 -4.01 19.90
C ILE A 590 -14.80 -5.07 20.61
N SER A 591 -13.81 -4.60 21.36
CA SER A 591 -12.90 -5.44 22.14
C SER A 591 -12.26 -4.64 23.28
N ASN A 592 -12.33 -5.22 24.49
CA ASN A 592 -11.69 -4.69 25.69
C ASN A 592 -10.24 -5.16 25.89
N THR A 593 -9.67 -5.90 24.93
CA THR A 593 -8.29 -6.38 24.99
C THR A 593 -7.53 -6.11 23.69
N ILE A 594 -6.26 -5.78 23.85
CA ILE A 594 -5.32 -5.63 22.73
C ILE A 594 -4.54 -6.93 22.46
N SER A 595 -4.68 -7.93 23.34
CA SER A 595 -3.97 -9.21 23.24
C SER A 595 -4.61 -10.07 22.17
N PRO A 596 -3.83 -10.65 21.24
CA PRO A 596 -4.37 -11.56 20.24
C PRO A 596 -4.81 -12.92 20.83
N PHE A 597 -4.45 -13.22 22.08
CA PHE A 597 -4.71 -14.51 22.73
C PHE A 597 -6.03 -14.58 23.50
N THR A 598 -6.65 -13.43 23.78
CA THR A 598 -7.83 -13.36 24.66
C THR A 598 -8.96 -12.53 24.05
N ASN A 599 -8.88 -12.24 22.74
CA ASN A 599 -9.77 -11.30 22.09
C ASN A 599 -11.05 -11.97 21.56
N LEU A 600 -12.21 -11.46 21.95
CA LEU A 600 -13.49 -11.71 21.27
C LEU A 600 -13.66 -10.71 20.13
N GLU A 601 -14.03 -11.19 18.95
CA GLU A 601 -14.13 -10.34 17.76
C GLU A 601 -15.57 -9.94 17.46
N VAL A 602 -16.09 -8.95 18.20
CA VAL A 602 -17.45 -8.41 17.97
C VAL A 602 -17.39 -7.24 17.01
N TRP A 603 -18.17 -7.28 15.93
CA TRP A 603 -18.24 -6.20 14.94
C TRP A 603 -19.58 -5.48 14.99
N LEU A 604 -19.54 -4.16 15.16
CA LEU A 604 -20.74 -3.30 15.14
C LEU A 604 -20.67 -2.24 14.03
N PRO A 605 -21.81 -1.94 13.39
CA PRO A 605 -21.92 -0.75 12.54
C PRO A 605 -22.08 0.51 13.40
N SER A 606 -21.79 1.66 12.80
CA SER A 606 -22.27 2.93 13.34
C SER A 606 -23.79 2.97 13.28
N GLY A 607 -24.42 3.46 14.34
CA GLY A 607 -25.85 3.47 14.55
C GLY A 607 -26.26 4.64 15.46
N PRO A 608 -27.51 4.66 15.95
CA PRO A 608 -28.00 5.70 16.84
C PRO A 608 -27.12 5.95 18.08
N ASN A 609 -26.56 4.88 18.65
CA ASN A 609 -25.78 4.92 19.89
C ASN A 609 -24.26 4.91 19.64
N LEU A 610 -23.81 4.36 18.51
CA LEU A 610 -22.40 4.28 18.11
C LEU A 610 -22.13 5.19 16.92
N LYS A 611 -21.60 6.39 17.16
CA LYS A 611 -21.30 7.37 16.10
C LYS A 611 -20.11 6.93 15.24
N PRO A 612 -20.05 7.36 13.96
CA PRO A 612 -18.88 7.14 13.11
C PRO A 612 -17.63 7.79 13.71
N GLN A 613 -16.50 7.08 13.63
CA GLN A 613 -15.21 7.65 14.00
C GLN A 613 -14.66 8.49 12.84
N SER A 614 -13.93 9.56 13.16
CA SER A 614 -13.23 10.38 12.18
C SER A 614 -11.81 10.69 12.60
N ALA A 615 -10.95 11.03 11.64
CA ALA A 615 -9.63 11.55 11.93
C ALA A 615 -9.23 12.71 11.01
N HIS A 616 -8.57 13.70 11.60
CA HIS A 616 -7.82 14.73 10.90
C HIS A 616 -6.34 14.39 10.98
N HIS A 617 -5.66 14.34 9.83
CA HIS A 617 -4.25 13.98 9.77
C HIS A 617 -3.48 15.00 8.92
N ILE A 618 -2.45 15.59 9.49
CA ILE A 618 -1.51 16.49 8.79
C ILE A 618 -0.11 15.89 8.84
N THR A 619 0.61 15.94 7.71
CA THR A 619 1.98 15.41 7.59
C THR A 619 2.85 16.41 6.83
N LEU A 620 4.09 16.59 7.28
CA LEU A 620 5.15 17.31 6.58
C LEU A 620 6.34 16.35 6.38
N GLY A 621 6.76 16.15 5.14
CA GLY A 621 7.84 15.23 4.76
C GLY A 621 8.94 15.92 3.96
N TYR A 622 10.18 15.55 4.23
CA TYR A 622 11.36 15.89 3.45
C TYR A 622 12.04 14.61 2.98
N HIS A 623 12.30 14.51 1.68
CA HIS A 623 12.94 13.36 1.05
C HIS A 623 14.18 13.83 0.31
N HIS A 624 15.29 13.12 0.46
CA HIS A 624 16.54 13.39 -0.22
C HIS A 624 17.14 12.11 -0.81
N PHE A 625 17.57 12.16 -2.06
CA PHE A 625 18.21 11.05 -2.76
C PHE A 625 19.63 11.42 -3.14
N ASN A 626 20.60 10.65 -2.66
CA ASN A 626 21.99 10.80 -3.05
C ASN A 626 22.32 9.80 -4.17
N ARG A 627 22.30 10.31 -5.41
CA ARG A 627 22.52 9.53 -6.64
C ARG A 627 23.89 8.85 -6.71
N ASP A 628 24.94 9.51 -6.21
CA ASP A 628 26.30 8.99 -6.29
C ASP A 628 26.56 7.80 -5.34
N LYS A 629 25.74 7.67 -4.29
CA LYS A 629 25.96 6.71 -3.20
C LYS A 629 24.79 5.76 -2.94
N ASP A 630 23.73 5.82 -3.77
CA ASP A 630 22.53 4.99 -3.66
C ASP A 630 21.82 5.08 -2.29
N PHE A 631 21.85 6.25 -1.65
CA PHE A 631 21.17 6.49 -0.36
C PHE A 631 19.90 7.31 -0.54
N VAL A 632 18.83 6.87 0.14
CA VAL A 632 17.58 7.60 0.30
C VAL A 632 17.42 8.00 1.75
N PHE A 633 17.34 9.28 2.03
CA PHE A 633 17.00 9.82 3.35
C PHE A 633 15.57 10.36 3.33
N SER A 634 14.80 10.08 4.38
CA SER A 634 13.52 10.75 4.61
C SER A 634 13.38 11.19 6.06
N ALA A 635 12.73 12.33 6.25
CA ALA A 635 12.29 12.83 7.54
C ALA A 635 10.85 13.29 7.42
N GLU A 636 9.95 12.71 8.19
CA GLU A 636 8.53 13.05 8.21
C GLU A 636 8.12 13.44 9.64
N THR A 637 7.18 14.37 9.76
CA THR A 637 6.51 14.69 11.01
C THR A 637 5.02 14.74 10.79
N TYR A 638 4.24 14.34 11.78
CA TYR A 638 2.79 14.28 11.67
C TYR A 638 2.09 14.68 12.97
N PHE A 639 0.84 15.12 12.81
CA PHE A 639 -0.12 15.26 13.89
C PHE A 639 -1.46 14.69 13.43
N LYS A 640 -2.12 13.97 14.32
CA LYS A 640 -3.42 13.35 14.07
C LYS A 640 -4.35 13.56 15.25
N LYS A 641 -5.58 13.98 14.95
CA LYS A 641 -6.70 14.03 15.89
C LYS A 641 -7.72 12.99 15.48
N PHE A 642 -8.24 12.26 16.45
CA PHE A 642 -9.31 11.29 16.29
C PHE A 642 -10.54 11.76 17.07
N ASP A 643 -11.72 11.60 16.50
CA ASP A 643 -12.99 11.92 17.14
C ASP A 643 -13.84 10.63 17.30
N ASN A 644 -14.71 10.62 18.31
CA ASN A 644 -15.59 9.51 18.69
C ASN A 644 -14.84 8.19 18.97
N GLN A 645 -13.62 8.26 19.52
CA GLN A 645 -12.87 7.07 19.92
C GLN A 645 -13.64 6.28 20.98
N ILE A 646 -13.60 4.96 20.89
CA ILE A 646 -14.33 4.04 21.77
C ILE A 646 -13.46 3.73 23.01
N GLY A 647 -14.11 3.75 24.16
CA GLY A 647 -13.67 3.13 25.41
C GLY A 647 -14.79 2.28 25.99
N TYR A 648 -14.55 1.70 27.15
CA TYR A 648 -15.46 0.73 27.78
C TYR A 648 -15.69 1.10 29.24
N GLU A 649 -16.90 0.83 29.72
CA GLU A 649 -17.20 0.80 31.15
C GLU A 649 -16.27 -0.16 31.91
N ALA A 650 -16.10 0.10 33.20
CA ALA A 650 -15.40 -0.85 34.07
C ALA A 650 -16.21 -2.16 34.10
N HIS A 651 -15.55 -3.27 33.73
CA HIS A 651 -16.16 -4.60 33.65
C HIS A 651 -17.25 -4.76 32.59
N ALA A 652 -17.18 -3.97 31.51
CA ALA A 652 -18.10 -4.07 30.36
C ALA A 652 -18.31 -5.52 29.88
N ASP A 653 -19.57 -5.93 29.76
CA ASP A 653 -19.95 -7.24 29.23
C ASP A 653 -20.11 -7.18 27.71
N LEU A 654 -19.20 -7.86 27.00
CA LEU A 654 -19.17 -7.88 25.54
C LEU A 654 -19.76 -9.15 24.92
N LEU A 655 -20.09 -10.16 25.73
CA LEU A 655 -20.47 -11.48 25.24
C LEU A 655 -21.96 -11.74 25.47
N LEU A 656 -22.71 -12.05 24.39
CA LEU A 656 -24.15 -12.32 24.47
C LEU A 656 -24.94 -11.18 25.15
N ASN A 657 -24.52 -9.93 24.92
CA ASN A 657 -25.15 -8.75 25.52
C ASN A 657 -26.00 -8.00 24.46
N PRO A 658 -27.34 -8.05 24.52
CA PRO A 658 -28.20 -7.30 23.61
C PRO A 658 -28.07 -5.78 23.78
N GLU A 659 -27.64 -5.34 24.96
CA GLU A 659 -27.52 -3.94 25.39
C GLU A 659 -26.08 -3.42 25.28
N LEU A 660 -25.22 -4.14 24.53
CA LEU A 660 -23.78 -3.88 24.37
C LEU A 660 -23.39 -2.42 24.13
N GLU A 661 -24.22 -1.66 23.40
CA GLU A 661 -23.95 -0.25 23.12
C GLU A 661 -23.96 0.65 24.37
N GLY A 662 -24.67 0.24 25.43
CA GLY A 662 -24.66 0.91 26.74
C GLY A 662 -23.34 0.77 27.49
N GLU A 663 -22.55 -0.27 27.18
CA GLU A 663 -21.23 -0.53 27.78
C GLU A 663 -20.11 0.36 27.19
N LEU A 664 -20.43 1.10 26.13
CA LEU A 664 -19.46 1.88 25.37
C LEU A 664 -19.34 3.30 25.91
N LEU A 665 -18.10 3.77 25.95
CA LEU A 665 -17.73 5.15 26.27
C LEU A 665 -17.10 5.83 25.05
N PHE A 666 -17.18 7.15 24.99
CA PHE A 666 -16.71 7.92 23.85
C PHE A 666 -15.82 9.09 24.24
N GLY A 667 -14.90 9.45 23.33
CA GLY A 667 -14.08 10.65 23.48
C GLY A 667 -13.18 10.92 22.29
N GLU A 668 -12.03 11.54 22.54
CA GLU A 668 -11.10 11.97 21.51
C GLU A 668 -9.76 11.25 21.63
N GLY A 669 -9.00 11.22 20.53
CA GLY A 669 -7.64 10.69 20.48
C GLY A 669 -6.67 11.67 19.84
N HIS A 670 -5.40 11.60 20.23
CA HIS A 670 -4.35 12.42 19.64
C HIS A 670 -3.08 11.60 19.44
N SER A 671 -2.44 11.77 18.28
CA SER A 671 -1.09 11.25 18.06
C SER A 671 -0.22 12.24 17.31
N TYR A 672 1.08 12.18 17.56
CA TYR A 672 2.08 12.97 16.86
C TYR A 672 3.43 12.27 16.89
N GLY A 673 4.28 12.56 15.91
CA GLY A 673 5.60 11.95 15.88
C GLY A 673 6.51 12.48 14.78
N VAL A 674 7.77 12.08 14.87
CA VAL A 674 8.82 12.31 13.88
C VAL A 674 9.36 10.95 13.45
N GLU A 675 9.41 10.72 12.15
CA GLU A 675 9.80 9.48 11.50
C GLU A 675 11.02 9.75 10.60
N LEU A 676 12.14 9.10 10.89
CA LEU A 676 13.38 9.22 10.13
C LEU A 676 13.69 7.89 9.44
N SER A 677 14.11 7.94 8.18
CA SER A 677 14.61 6.77 7.47
C SER A 677 15.90 7.07 6.70
N LEU A 678 16.78 6.09 6.68
CA LEU A 678 17.95 6.04 5.81
C LEU A 678 18.00 4.67 5.15
N LYS A 679 17.81 4.63 3.84
CA LYS A 679 17.81 3.40 3.03
C LYS A 679 19.00 3.40 2.10
N LYS A 680 19.65 2.25 1.95
CA LYS A 680 20.62 1.96 0.89
C LYS A 680 20.09 0.80 0.08
N GLN A 681 19.77 1.05 -1.19
CA GLN A 681 19.02 0.08 -2.01
C GLN A 681 19.92 -0.87 -2.80
N TYR A 682 21.17 -0.49 -3.08
CA TYR A 682 22.05 -1.24 -3.98
C TYR A 682 23.41 -1.58 -3.36
N GLY A 683 24.06 -2.57 -3.99
CA GLY A 683 25.38 -3.06 -3.62
C GLY A 683 25.34 -4.33 -2.76
N ARG A 684 26.53 -4.90 -2.50
CA ARG A 684 26.65 -6.14 -1.71
C ARG A 684 26.05 -6.01 -0.33
N LEU A 685 26.26 -4.87 0.34
CA LEU A 685 25.57 -4.47 1.56
C LEU A 685 24.50 -3.44 1.21
N HIS A 686 23.25 -3.78 1.47
CA HIS A 686 22.09 -2.93 1.35
C HIS A 686 21.17 -3.15 2.55
N GLY A 687 20.24 -2.24 2.79
CA GLY A 687 19.45 -2.25 4.00
C GLY A 687 18.86 -0.89 4.34
N SER A 688 18.20 -0.81 5.49
CA SER A 688 17.55 0.41 5.96
C SER A 688 17.66 0.56 7.47
N VAL A 689 17.73 1.81 7.93
CA VAL A 689 17.64 2.20 9.33
C VAL A 689 16.47 3.16 9.50
N PHE A 690 15.65 2.91 10.50
CA PHE A 690 14.46 3.67 10.82
C PHE A 690 14.50 4.07 12.29
N TYR A 691 14.23 5.34 12.56
CA TYR A 691 14.03 5.82 13.92
C TYR A 691 12.76 6.63 13.98
N VAL A 692 11.95 6.38 14.99
CA VAL A 692 10.67 7.06 15.16
C VAL A 692 10.53 7.47 16.60
N TYR A 693 10.18 8.75 16.78
CA TYR A 693 9.63 9.26 18.01
C TYR A 693 8.13 9.46 17.83
N SER A 694 7.28 8.85 18.67
CA SER A 694 5.83 8.95 18.52
C SER A 694 5.11 8.92 19.86
N ARG A 695 4.06 9.73 20.01
CA ARG A 695 3.16 9.67 21.16
C ARG A 695 1.72 9.49 20.71
N ALA A 696 0.96 8.65 21.41
CA ALA A 696 -0.45 8.37 21.17
C ALA A 696 -1.24 8.34 22.48
N PHE A 697 -2.39 9.01 22.48
CA PHE A 697 -3.20 9.22 23.67
C PHE A 697 -4.69 9.16 23.35
N LYS A 698 -5.48 8.78 24.35
CA LYS A 698 -6.94 8.88 24.37
C LYS A 698 -7.38 9.78 25.53
N GLN A 699 -8.55 10.38 25.37
CA GLN A 699 -9.29 11.05 26.42
C GLN A 699 -10.75 10.63 26.27
N ILE A 700 -11.20 9.73 27.14
CA ILE A 700 -12.53 9.13 27.09
C ILE A 700 -13.31 9.60 28.32
N ASN A 701 -14.55 10.04 28.11
CA ASN A 701 -15.42 10.45 29.21
C ASN A 701 -15.66 9.27 30.16
N GLY A 702 -15.52 9.48 31.47
CA GLY A 702 -15.67 8.42 32.48
C GLY A 702 -14.41 7.58 32.75
N ILE A 703 -13.37 7.66 31.91
CA ILE A 703 -12.08 6.98 32.14
C ILE A 703 -11.05 7.98 32.66
N ASN A 704 -10.25 7.61 33.68
CA ASN A 704 -9.24 8.47 34.31
C ASN A 704 -9.79 9.86 34.70
N ASN A 705 -11.02 9.93 35.22
CA ASN A 705 -11.71 11.20 35.55
C ASN A 705 -11.84 12.17 34.35
N GLY A 706 -11.86 11.65 33.12
CA GLY A 706 -11.90 12.44 31.89
C GLY A 706 -10.55 13.02 31.47
N GLU A 707 -9.46 12.68 32.16
CA GLU A 707 -8.10 13.11 31.81
C GLU A 707 -7.51 12.28 30.67
N LYS A 708 -6.55 12.88 29.97
CA LYS A 708 -5.85 12.26 28.86
C LYS A 708 -4.84 11.21 29.35
N TYR A 709 -4.82 10.03 28.72
CA TYR A 709 -3.93 8.92 29.06
C TYR A 709 -3.27 8.30 27.82
N PRO A 710 -2.06 7.72 27.94
CA PRO A 710 -1.39 7.06 26.83
C PRO A 710 -2.21 5.84 26.38
N THR A 711 -2.26 5.58 25.08
CA THR A 711 -2.84 4.34 24.56
C THR A 711 -1.94 3.16 24.90
N ALA A 712 -2.47 1.94 24.96
CA ALA A 712 -1.65 0.76 25.25
C ALA A 712 -0.54 0.51 24.20
N TYR A 713 -0.76 0.95 22.95
CA TYR A 713 0.23 0.92 21.87
C TYR A 713 1.12 2.18 21.79
N ASP A 714 1.08 3.06 22.81
CA ASP A 714 1.97 4.22 22.90
C ASP A 714 3.41 3.78 23.20
N ARG A 715 4.29 3.87 22.21
CA ARG A 715 5.73 3.61 22.34
C ARG A 715 6.54 4.84 21.90
N PRO A 716 7.04 5.64 22.85
CA PRO A 716 7.77 6.87 22.59
C PRO A 716 8.93 6.77 21.60
N HIS A 717 9.75 5.73 21.72
CA HIS A 717 10.93 5.54 20.89
C HIS A 717 10.94 4.14 20.27
N ASP A 718 11.32 4.08 19.00
CA ASP A 718 11.60 2.82 18.32
C ASP A 718 12.63 3.00 17.21
N LEU A 719 13.49 2.00 17.10
CA LEU A 719 14.62 1.90 16.18
C LEU A 719 14.57 0.53 15.51
N SER A 720 14.57 0.53 14.19
CA SER A 720 14.59 -0.69 13.36
C SER A 720 15.74 -0.62 12.37
N LEU A 721 16.52 -1.69 12.28
CA LEU A 721 17.63 -1.83 11.33
C LEU A 721 17.48 -3.15 10.61
N VAL A 722 17.41 -3.10 9.29
CA VAL A 722 17.40 -4.26 8.39
C VAL A 722 18.63 -4.17 7.53
N ALA A 723 19.46 -5.20 7.52
CA ALA A 723 20.67 -5.26 6.70
C ALA A 723 20.76 -6.60 5.99
N SER A 724 21.18 -6.57 4.72
CA SER A 724 21.34 -7.74 3.87
C SER A 724 22.69 -7.65 3.16
N TYR A 725 23.45 -8.74 3.21
CA TYR A 725 24.79 -8.85 2.67
C TYR A 725 24.93 -10.04 1.73
N HIS A 726 25.18 -9.75 0.46
CA HIS A 726 25.53 -10.74 -0.56
C HIS A 726 27.01 -11.10 -0.46
N VAL A 727 27.29 -12.24 0.17
CA VAL A 727 28.65 -12.79 0.27
C VAL A 727 29.14 -13.20 -1.12
N ASN A 728 28.30 -13.87 -1.90
CA ASN A 728 28.49 -14.18 -3.32
C ASN A 728 27.13 -14.49 -3.97
N GLU A 729 27.10 -14.92 -5.23
CA GLU A 729 25.85 -15.24 -5.96
C GLU A 729 25.04 -16.41 -5.39
N ARG A 730 25.55 -17.11 -4.37
CA ARG A 730 24.92 -18.28 -3.77
C ARG A 730 24.69 -18.15 -2.27
N VAL A 731 25.28 -17.16 -1.62
CA VAL A 731 25.24 -16.99 -0.17
C VAL A 731 24.87 -15.56 0.16
N GLN A 732 23.73 -15.42 0.84
CA GLN A 732 23.22 -14.17 1.35
C GLN A 732 23.04 -14.30 2.87
N ILE A 733 23.37 -13.24 3.59
CA ILE A 733 23.21 -13.15 5.04
C ILE A 733 22.37 -11.91 5.34
N GLY A 734 21.38 -12.03 6.19
CA GLY A 734 20.55 -10.93 6.64
C GLY A 734 20.55 -10.79 8.16
N ALA A 735 20.32 -9.56 8.61
CA ALA A 735 20.19 -9.19 10.00
C ALA A 735 19.01 -8.23 10.17
N ASN A 736 18.24 -8.43 11.23
CA ASN A 736 17.18 -7.53 11.64
C ASN A 736 17.36 -7.19 13.12
N PHE A 737 17.47 -5.91 13.46
CA PHE A 737 17.57 -5.43 14.82
C PHE A 737 16.40 -4.49 15.11
N SER A 738 15.72 -4.72 16.23
CA SER A 738 14.63 -3.88 16.69
C SER A 738 14.88 -3.50 18.14
N TRP A 739 14.72 -2.22 18.46
CA TRP A 739 14.71 -1.70 19.83
C TRP A 739 13.53 -0.76 19.99
N MET A 740 12.82 -0.84 21.11
CA MET A 740 11.71 0.05 21.40
C MET A 740 11.54 0.27 22.90
N SER A 741 11.08 1.46 23.26
CA SER A 741 10.61 1.75 24.61
C SER A 741 9.36 0.94 24.95
N GLY A 742 9.12 0.71 26.24
CA GLY A 742 7.98 -0.03 26.74
C GLY A 742 6.62 0.52 26.31
N ALA A 743 5.71 -0.39 25.98
CA ALA A 743 4.28 -0.10 25.84
C ALA A 743 3.68 0.31 27.19
N ALA A 744 2.64 1.15 27.14
CA ALA A 744 1.93 1.60 28.34
C ALA A 744 1.05 0.47 28.90
N ILE A 745 1.05 0.30 30.21
CA ILE A 745 0.32 -0.73 30.95
C ILE A 745 -0.28 -0.14 32.23
N SER A 746 -1.31 -0.80 32.76
CA SER A 746 -1.89 -0.44 34.05
C SER A 746 -1.28 -1.32 35.15
N THR A 747 -0.62 -0.73 36.13
CA THR A 747 -0.11 -1.43 37.31
C THR A 747 -0.87 -0.96 38.55
N PRO A 748 -1.20 -1.86 39.50
CA PRO A 748 -1.91 -1.47 40.71
C PRO A 748 -1.08 -0.43 41.50
N SER A 749 -1.69 0.71 41.82
CA SER A 749 -1.09 1.73 42.70
C SER A 749 -1.08 1.26 44.17
N GLY A 750 -1.92 0.27 44.49
CA GLY A 750 -1.99 -0.36 45.80
C GLY A 750 -2.93 -1.55 45.81
N PHE A 751 -3.13 -2.11 47.00
CA PHE A 751 -4.06 -3.21 47.24
C PHE A 751 -4.86 -2.91 48.51
N PHE A 752 -6.12 -3.33 48.55
CA PHE A 752 -6.95 -3.23 49.76
C PHE A 752 -7.67 -4.54 50.03
N GLU A 753 -8.04 -4.79 51.28
CA GLU A 753 -8.84 -5.95 51.64
C GLU A 753 -10.33 -5.62 51.67
N PHE A 754 -11.13 -6.47 51.05
CA PHE A 754 -12.59 -6.41 51.04
C PHE A 754 -13.17 -7.82 51.15
N ASN A 755 -13.96 -8.07 52.20
CA ASN A 755 -14.55 -9.40 52.49
C ASN A 755 -13.54 -10.57 52.48
N GLY A 756 -12.32 -10.33 52.98
CA GLY A 756 -11.24 -11.35 52.98
C GLY A 756 -10.54 -11.56 51.63
N TYR A 757 -10.95 -10.83 50.59
CA TYR A 757 -10.28 -10.78 49.30
C TYR A 757 -9.39 -9.54 49.23
N THR A 758 -8.15 -9.72 48.77
CA THR A 758 -7.26 -8.60 48.49
C THR A 758 -7.46 -8.18 47.04
N LEU A 759 -7.94 -6.96 46.82
CA LEU A 759 -8.27 -6.42 45.51
C LEU A 759 -7.22 -5.39 45.08
N PRO A 760 -6.76 -5.42 43.81
CA PRO A 760 -5.89 -4.38 43.28
C PRO A 760 -6.67 -3.06 43.14
N TYR A 761 -6.02 -1.97 43.52
CA TYR A 761 -6.49 -0.61 43.29
C TYR A 761 -5.64 0.04 42.20
N TYR A 762 -6.29 0.52 41.15
CA TYR A 762 -5.67 1.26 40.06
C TYR A 762 -6.09 2.72 40.17
N GLU A 763 -5.12 3.62 40.33
CA GLU A 763 -5.40 5.06 40.33
C GLU A 763 -5.78 5.57 38.94
N SER A 764 -5.15 5.03 37.90
CA SER A 764 -5.43 5.36 36.50
C SER A 764 -5.06 4.21 35.57
N ILE A 765 -5.75 4.12 34.43
CA ILE A 765 -5.39 3.22 33.35
C ILE A 765 -4.09 3.72 32.68
N HIS A 766 -3.22 2.78 32.31
CA HIS A 766 -1.95 3.01 31.62
C HIS A 766 -0.98 3.94 32.38
N ASN A 767 -0.91 3.79 33.70
CA ASN A 767 -0.05 4.55 34.63
C ASN A 767 1.44 4.15 34.62
N ASP A 768 1.82 3.06 33.95
CA ASP A 768 3.19 2.54 33.93
C ASP A 768 3.57 2.02 32.53
N ARG A 769 4.79 1.48 32.37
CA ARG A 769 5.31 0.92 31.11
C ARG A 769 6.02 -0.40 31.30
N LEU A 770 5.92 -1.25 30.28
CA LEU A 770 6.77 -2.44 30.19
C LEU A 770 8.26 -2.05 30.14
N PRO A 771 9.17 -2.97 30.52
CA PRO A 771 10.60 -2.79 30.28
C PRO A 771 10.90 -2.55 28.79
N GLU A 772 12.04 -1.90 28.51
CA GLU A 772 12.50 -1.76 27.14
C GLU A 772 12.69 -3.11 26.46
N TYR A 773 12.47 -3.09 25.15
CA TYR A 773 12.51 -4.23 24.27
C TYR A 773 13.70 -4.10 23.33
N HIS A 774 14.44 -5.19 23.11
CA HIS A 774 15.31 -5.30 21.95
C HIS A 774 15.47 -6.74 21.47
N ARG A 775 15.70 -6.90 20.16
CA ARG A 775 15.90 -8.19 19.51
C ARG A 775 16.86 -8.07 18.32
N LEU A 776 17.70 -9.09 18.14
CA LEU A 776 18.53 -9.28 16.95
C LEU A 776 18.19 -10.64 16.34
N ASP A 777 17.80 -10.63 15.07
CA ASP A 777 17.54 -11.82 14.26
C ASP A 777 18.59 -11.92 13.15
N LEU A 778 19.05 -13.14 12.86
CA LEU A 778 19.98 -13.42 11.79
C LEU A 778 19.41 -14.50 10.86
N ASN A 779 19.64 -14.36 9.55
CA ASN A 779 19.36 -15.42 8.59
C ASN A 779 20.53 -15.59 7.60
N ALA A 780 20.57 -16.77 6.98
CA ALA A 780 21.45 -17.07 5.86
C ALA A 780 20.71 -17.90 4.82
N SER A 781 20.83 -17.53 3.55
CA SER A 781 20.25 -18.24 2.41
C SER A 781 21.37 -18.81 1.54
N PHE A 782 21.28 -20.11 1.25
CA PHE A 782 22.26 -20.86 0.48
C PHE A 782 21.62 -21.44 -0.79
N ARG A 783 21.94 -20.87 -1.95
CA ARG A 783 21.55 -21.41 -3.25
C ARG A 783 22.35 -22.70 -3.54
N LEU A 784 21.65 -23.82 -3.65
CA LEU A 784 22.28 -25.15 -3.73
C LEU A 784 22.70 -25.57 -5.15
N ASN A 785 22.03 -25.06 -6.19
CA ASN A 785 22.39 -25.30 -7.58
C ASN A 785 23.56 -24.41 -8.05
N LYS A 786 24.36 -24.92 -9.01
CA LYS A 786 25.47 -24.17 -9.64
C LYS A 786 25.06 -23.44 -10.93
N THR A 787 23.99 -23.89 -11.59
CA THR A 787 23.49 -23.34 -12.86
C THR A 787 21.97 -23.28 -12.83
N ASP A 788 21.39 -22.23 -13.42
CA ASP A 788 19.93 -21.98 -13.42
C ASP A 788 19.17 -22.76 -14.51
N ARG A 789 19.52 -24.04 -14.76
CA ARG A 789 18.84 -24.86 -15.78
C ARG A 789 17.47 -25.35 -15.28
N GLY A 790 16.48 -24.47 -15.30
CA GLY A 790 15.05 -24.79 -15.11
C GLY A 790 14.65 -25.23 -13.70
N PHE A 791 15.56 -25.29 -12.73
CA PHE A 791 15.25 -25.57 -11.34
C PHE A 791 16.21 -24.81 -10.43
N ARG A 792 15.67 -24.05 -9.49
CA ARG A 792 16.39 -23.29 -8.47
C ARG A 792 15.92 -23.72 -7.09
N HIS A 793 16.85 -23.83 -6.16
CA HIS A 793 16.54 -24.22 -4.79
C HIS A 793 17.52 -23.67 -3.78
N TRP A 794 17.00 -23.39 -2.59
CA TRP A 794 17.70 -22.72 -1.50
C TRP A 794 17.49 -23.48 -0.19
N LEU A 795 18.54 -23.55 0.61
CA LEU A 795 18.46 -23.87 2.03
C LEU A 795 18.55 -22.55 2.80
N GLU A 796 17.53 -22.25 3.60
CA GLU A 796 17.49 -21.05 4.44
C GLU A 796 17.60 -21.46 5.90
N ILE A 797 18.49 -20.80 6.64
CA ILE A 797 18.71 -21.05 8.06
C ILE A 797 18.60 -19.72 8.78
N GLY A 798 17.84 -19.66 9.86
CA GLY A 798 17.64 -18.45 10.65
C GLY A 798 17.65 -18.71 12.15
N VAL A 799 18.04 -17.69 12.90
CA VAL A 799 17.93 -17.65 14.35
C VAL A 799 17.25 -16.34 14.74
N PHE A 800 16.03 -16.47 15.26
CA PHE A 800 15.27 -15.36 15.81
C PHE A 800 15.64 -15.16 17.29
N ASN A 801 15.81 -13.89 17.69
CA ASN A 801 16.24 -13.46 19.03
C ASN A 801 17.55 -14.15 19.47
N LEU A 802 18.63 -13.86 18.74
CA LEU A 802 19.95 -14.49 18.82
C LEU A 802 20.51 -14.61 20.25
N TYR A 803 20.36 -13.57 21.09
CA TYR A 803 20.85 -13.55 22.47
C TYR A 803 19.80 -14.00 23.50
N GLY A 804 18.64 -14.50 23.06
CA GLY A 804 17.64 -15.17 23.91
C GLY A 804 17.05 -14.28 25.00
N ARG A 805 16.85 -12.98 24.70
CA ARG A 805 16.29 -12.01 25.65
C ARG A 805 14.82 -12.33 25.92
N GLN A 806 14.42 -12.18 27.18
CA GLN A 806 13.04 -12.29 27.61
C GLN A 806 12.33 -10.95 27.41
N ASN A 807 11.58 -10.84 26.32
CA ASN A 807 10.80 -9.65 26.00
C ASN A 807 9.36 -9.84 26.54
N PRO A 808 8.98 -9.14 27.62
CA PRO A 808 7.69 -9.35 28.26
C PRO A 808 6.54 -8.87 27.38
N ILE A 809 5.49 -9.68 27.28
CA ILE A 809 4.24 -9.36 26.57
C ILE A 809 3.15 -8.86 27.53
N TYR A 810 3.17 -9.30 28.79
CA TYR A 810 2.32 -8.79 29.87
C TYR A 810 3.00 -9.05 31.23
N ILE A 811 2.55 -8.31 32.25
CA ILE A 811 2.97 -8.46 33.65
C ILE A 811 1.73 -8.79 34.48
N ASN A 812 1.83 -9.85 35.30
CA ASN A 812 0.81 -10.24 36.27
C ASN A 812 1.30 -9.94 37.69
N PHE A 813 0.37 -9.50 38.54
CA PHE A 813 0.62 -9.23 39.96
C PHE A 813 -0.04 -10.34 40.78
N ASN A 814 0.70 -11.45 40.96
CA ASN A 814 0.20 -12.64 41.62
C ASN A 814 0.55 -12.66 43.13
N LYS A 815 -0.27 -13.36 43.93
CA LYS A 815 0.11 -13.79 45.27
C LYS A 815 1.24 -14.84 45.17
N GLN A 816 2.18 -14.87 46.12
CA GLN A 816 3.19 -15.93 46.16
C GLN A 816 2.51 -17.30 46.25
N GLN A 817 3.02 -18.29 45.52
CA GLN A 817 2.52 -19.66 45.56
C GLN A 817 3.50 -20.50 46.40
N THR A 818 2.99 -21.23 47.39
CA THR A 818 3.78 -22.15 48.22
C THR A 818 4.22 -23.36 47.39
N GLU A 819 5.27 -24.07 47.84
CA GLU A 819 5.74 -25.31 47.17
C GLU A 819 4.65 -26.40 47.04
N SER A 820 3.58 -26.30 47.84
CA SER A 820 2.40 -27.17 47.80
C SER A 820 1.30 -26.72 46.83
N GLY A 821 1.52 -25.66 46.06
CA GLY A 821 0.58 -25.14 45.06
C GLY A 821 -0.53 -24.23 45.61
N GLY A 822 -0.58 -23.99 46.92
CA GLY A 822 -1.47 -23.00 47.54
C GLY A 822 -0.93 -21.58 47.42
N PHE A 823 -1.76 -20.55 47.61
CA PHE A 823 -1.28 -19.17 47.73
C PHE A 823 -0.79 -18.91 49.15
N GLU A 824 0.35 -18.24 49.30
CA GLU A 824 0.89 -17.80 50.58
C GLU A 824 -0.09 -16.82 51.21
N VAL A 825 -0.80 -17.28 52.25
CA VAL A 825 -1.63 -16.44 53.12
C VAL A 825 -0.78 -16.18 54.37
N PRO A 826 -0.33 -14.95 54.63
CA PRO A 826 0.47 -14.68 55.81
C PRO A 826 -0.28 -15.14 57.06
N SER A 827 0.36 -15.97 57.89
CA SER A 827 -0.18 -16.42 59.19
C SER A 827 -0.25 -15.29 60.23
N ASN A 828 0.25 -14.12 59.84
CA ASN A 828 0.34 -12.89 60.60
C ASN A 828 -0.48 -11.80 59.88
N LEU A 829 -1.60 -11.35 60.45
CA LEU A 829 -2.43 -10.23 59.96
C LEU A 829 -1.72 -8.84 60.01
N ILE A 830 -0.48 -8.78 60.46
CA ILE A 830 0.38 -7.58 60.52
C ILE A 830 1.33 -7.52 59.31
N GLU A 831 1.55 -8.63 58.60
CA GLU A 831 2.42 -8.66 57.43
C GLU A 831 1.62 -8.53 56.14
N SER A 832 1.89 -7.46 55.37
CA SER A 832 1.32 -7.28 54.04
C SER A 832 1.76 -8.42 53.11
N PRO A 833 0.85 -9.03 52.32
CA PRO A 833 1.23 -10.07 51.38
C PRO A 833 2.31 -9.57 50.40
N THR A 834 3.40 -10.34 50.28
CA THR A 834 4.45 -10.06 49.29
C THR A 834 3.98 -10.48 47.90
N TYR A 835 3.64 -9.50 47.07
CA TYR A 835 3.33 -9.72 45.66
C TYR A 835 4.60 -9.84 44.84
N ILE A 836 4.66 -10.87 43.99
CA ILE A 836 5.72 -11.00 42.99
C ILE A 836 5.13 -10.64 41.63
N ALA A 837 5.70 -9.61 41.00
CA ALA A 837 5.42 -9.33 39.60
C ALA A 837 6.00 -10.48 38.75
N THR A 838 5.14 -11.23 38.08
CA THR A 838 5.55 -12.24 37.11
C THR A 838 5.41 -11.66 35.71
N LYS A 839 6.33 -12.03 34.82
CA LYS A 839 6.31 -11.60 33.41
C LYS A 839 6.13 -12.81 32.51
N ALA A 840 5.26 -12.69 31.52
CA ALA A 840 5.18 -13.66 30.44
C ALA A 840 5.91 -13.14 29.21
N PHE A 841 6.61 -14.03 28.51
CA PHE A 841 7.25 -13.76 27.23
C PHE A 841 7.01 -14.94 26.30
N LEU A 842 6.96 -14.71 24.99
CA LEU A 842 6.64 -15.74 24.01
C LEU A 842 7.81 -16.70 23.78
N TYR A 843 8.94 -16.16 23.31
CA TYR A 843 10.06 -16.97 22.85
C TYR A 843 11.40 -16.39 23.34
N ARG A 844 12.38 -17.29 23.53
CA ARG A 844 13.80 -16.92 23.64
C ARG A 844 14.43 -17.09 22.27
N ILE A 845 15.33 -18.05 22.11
CA ILE A 845 15.99 -18.34 20.84
C ILE A 845 15.09 -19.27 20.02
N VAL A 846 14.77 -18.89 18.78
CA VAL A 846 13.98 -19.73 17.86
C VAL A 846 14.79 -20.01 16.59
N PRO A 847 15.34 -21.22 16.43
CA PRO A 847 15.98 -21.62 15.19
C PRO A 847 14.93 -21.92 14.11
N SER A 848 15.33 -21.77 12.85
CA SER A 848 14.49 -22.09 11.70
C SER A 848 15.34 -22.65 10.56
N VAL A 849 14.74 -23.57 9.81
CA VAL A 849 15.30 -24.13 8.60
C VAL A 849 14.17 -24.27 7.59
N ASN A 850 14.38 -23.79 6.36
CA ASN A 850 13.46 -24.02 5.26
C ASN A 850 14.18 -24.49 4.01
N TYR A 851 13.42 -25.19 3.17
CA TYR A 851 13.78 -25.52 1.82
C TYR A 851 12.85 -24.85 0.83
N ARG A 852 13.38 -23.89 0.05
CA ARG A 852 12.64 -23.19 -1.01
C ARG A 852 13.04 -23.73 -2.37
N PHE A 853 12.08 -23.84 -3.29
CA PHE A 853 12.32 -24.28 -4.66
C PHE A 853 11.47 -23.50 -5.67
N GLU A 854 11.96 -23.42 -6.90
CA GLU A 854 11.32 -22.80 -8.05
C GLU A 854 11.69 -23.58 -9.32
N LEU A 855 10.69 -23.89 -10.14
CA LEU A 855 10.77 -24.61 -11.41
C LEU A 855 10.18 -23.74 -12.52
#